data_AF-A0A9Q0L6C0-F1
#
_entry.id   AF-A0A9Q0L6C0-F1
#
_cell.length_a   1.000
_cell.length_b   1.000
_cell.length_c   1.000
_cell.angle_alpha   90.00
_cell.angle_beta   90.00
_cell.angle_gamma   90.00
#
_symmetry.space_group_name_H-M   'P 1'
#
loop_
_entity.id
_entity.type
_entity.pdbx_description
1 polymer ?
#
loop_
_entity_poly.entity_id
_entity_poly.type
_entity_poly.pdbx_seq_one_letter_code
_entity_poly.pdbx_strand_id
1 'polypeptide(L)'
;MSYSKKRKSFSFQFPRGRITQIYMKNFQIFDECTVFPGPKLNFILGPNGSGKSTIINAIALGLGGKPQFLERQDHVRDFIKTGSDLAELEIEVSCGKGRTKLFRRIISKTKPDKYYIDRKRIDATDFVDRVRAFNIHFDNLCQFLPQERVSQFASMTPQQRLKETERVVDKELLEKHSELIKKSGQYRDALFGSDQEQKNYEKIRVRFEYLKKAMERIERQKELMQKIQLLEGKLLWMKSEIAENKIVLVQSNIEKLIRKEKKIMTRYSHLNQNLEKYQKQSQEVEKEIRELEKLISKYNSRMKIIFEKLDSHDLEYQKNIEDIKNVDEDEERNKKQIQKLLKEIEELQKKNIQDTKEQENELSELTKKLKDFRNSSDQLDKEKKKVSKQKDDYFRRKQRNDETIREIENRKRKICDQIYQRFPAAQKAREWIDSHRNRFKHQVFGPIGAEVEFHSKEIATIFETQCFQAINTFVFLCEEDLDFFFQNAYQKEGIKIPLYEWSKKPLVYNNPFDINEIPKNLGEVFFLDQGFDAVDSIKECLIDKCKIEKTLCYRGSSERTEKFLIDNDKVMLFYTSTHKYMKNISRYSSEVSYRTQQIRSTRFYRDWTNYSDVQGLKQQSLELENQIKELDIQFQNIEKQQIDLHRDNEGFRKRKNILDNEIRRIKIENAEIQRSLKNKQKDLKDKQKKNFEILRVELIHNKTQNLQSIEKKNGQILDELRHYSTSLQNSNIKQIQKFLILEEKNKCSREIEEYKSKHEQIFREKTAFERQLKDLQEEFKNFREKAIAKTGEKTQILEEQFAKLPNDINEIERQFHKATSKLNSLESEDADAIIKEYEEKKIELERISENIKNSESIFKQIRQEMEIMEREWIVNMEEIIKKLNVKFEWLFEQFGGGGEIQLIKAQNYEYENYGIDVLVQFHSSKHLQKLTSARQSGGERTVSTALYLIALHRCTQSPFCIIDEINQGMDPDNDKKTFQLLANSVRKESVPQYFVISPKLLPSLLPDDDSVNNIRFHFVFNGVFLPDYNHWIKSKYVKKYSPHLIKQQEQQQEKEKEKEKEKEQESESESEKENENESESESESEKISQSAKRRKRRTRKKAN
;
A
#
# COMPACT_ATOMS: atom_id res chain seq x y z
N MET A 1 67.86 59.62 73.31
CA MET A 1 68.79 60.77 73.53
C MET A 1 68.46 61.88 72.54
N SER A 2 68.91 63.10 72.81
CA SER A 2 68.54 64.31 72.06
C SER A 2 69.53 64.64 70.94
N TYR A 3 69.02 64.94 69.74
CA TYR A 3 69.78 65.59 68.66
C TYR A 3 69.05 66.81 68.11
N SER A 4 68.78 67.77 69.00
CA SER A 4 68.51 69.14 68.59
C SER A 4 69.84 69.84 68.27
N LYS A 5 70.11 70.09 66.99
CA LYS A 5 71.12 71.06 66.54
C LYS A 5 70.71 71.71 65.22
N LYS A 6 70.76 73.04 65.18
CA LYS A 6 70.16 73.89 64.14
C LYS A 6 70.78 73.63 62.75
N ARG A 7 69.95 73.39 61.73
CA ARG A 7 70.23 73.68 60.32
C ARG A 7 69.18 74.70 59.82
N LYS A 8 69.53 75.59 58.89
CA LYS A 8 68.63 76.68 58.44
C LYS A 8 67.37 76.10 57.79
N SER A 9 66.20 76.45 58.32
CA SER A 9 64.90 75.99 57.83
C SER A 9 64.40 76.85 56.65
N PHE A 10 64.49 76.33 55.43
CA PHE A 10 63.70 76.84 54.32
C PHE A 10 62.23 76.40 54.52
N SER A 11 61.38 77.32 54.97
CA SER A 11 59.98 77.05 55.34
C SER A 11 59.06 76.99 54.12
N PHE A 12 59.21 75.95 53.30
CA PHE A 12 58.30 75.65 52.20
C PHE A 12 56.91 75.27 52.73
N GLN A 13 55.84 75.86 52.19
CA GLN A 13 54.48 75.44 52.48
C GLN A 13 54.07 74.24 51.60
N PHE A 14 53.50 73.22 52.22
CA PHE A 14 52.97 72.03 51.53
C PHE A 14 51.44 72.03 51.60
N PRO A 15 50.74 71.97 50.45
CA PRO A 15 49.33 71.61 50.39
C PRO A 15 49.04 70.17 50.86
N ARG A 16 47.77 69.89 51.19
CA ARG A 16 47.30 68.60 51.70
C ARG A 16 47.65 67.44 50.74
N GLY A 17 48.06 66.31 51.30
CA GLY A 17 48.38 65.07 50.59
C GLY A 17 49.81 64.97 50.03
N ARG A 18 50.61 66.04 50.10
CA ARG A 18 52.01 66.03 49.65
C ARG A 18 52.94 65.49 50.72
N ILE A 19 54.00 64.79 50.30
CA ILE A 19 54.99 64.14 51.16
C ILE A 19 56.06 65.16 51.57
N THR A 20 56.30 65.31 52.88
CA THR A 20 57.30 66.23 53.46
C THR A 20 58.59 65.51 53.87
N GLN A 21 58.51 64.25 54.30
CA GLN A 21 59.64 63.42 54.68
C GLN A 21 59.37 61.95 54.31
N ILE A 22 60.42 61.23 53.90
CA ILE A 22 60.45 59.79 53.71
C ILE A 22 61.64 59.26 54.52
N TYR A 23 61.39 58.37 55.47
CA TYR A 23 62.42 57.67 56.24
C TYR A 23 62.30 56.17 55.98
N MET A 24 63.45 55.52 55.84
CA MET A 24 63.54 54.07 55.64
C MET A 24 64.73 53.49 56.41
N LYS A 25 64.53 52.33 57.04
CA LYS A 25 65.54 51.58 57.79
C LYS A 25 65.50 50.11 57.39
N ASN A 26 66.68 49.52 57.18
CA ASN A 26 66.88 48.14 56.74
C ASN A 26 66.05 47.77 55.48
N PHE A 27 65.99 48.66 54.50
CA PHE A 27 65.08 48.56 53.35
C PHE A 27 65.85 48.53 52.03
N GLN A 28 65.70 47.42 51.29
CA GLN A 28 66.48 47.03 50.12
C GLN A 28 68.00 47.25 50.32
N ILE A 29 68.57 48.33 49.79
CA ILE A 29 70.01 48.63 49.94
C ILE A 29 70.35 49.47 51.18
N PHE A 30 69.40 50.22 51.74
CA PHE A 30 69.67 51.22 52.78
C PHE A 30 69.56 50.64 54.19
N ASP A 31 70.60 50.85 55.01
CA ASP A 31 70.55 50.57 56.45
C ASP A 31 69.69 51.61 57.18
N GLU A 32 69.90 52.90 56.89
CA GLU A 32 69.09 54.01 57.39
C GLU A 32 69.21 55.22 56.46
N CYS A 33 68.08 55.78 56.01
CA CYS A 33 68.06 56.92 55.09
C CYS A 33 66.83 57.81 55.35
N THR A 34 67.04 59.14 55.32
CA THR A 34 65.95 60.14 55.38
C THR A 34 66.03 61.07 54.19
N VAL A 35 64.99 61.06 53.35
CA VAL A 35 64.80 61.95 52.21
C VAL A 35 63.78 63.03 52.58
N PHE A 36 64.07 64.28 52.23
CA PHE A 36 63.19 65.42 52.45
C PHE A 36 62.78 66.03 51.09
N PRO A 37 61.64 65.65 50.50
CA PRO A 37 61.15 66.22 49.25
C PRO A 37 60.85 67.72 49.34
N GLY A 38 60.85 68.40 48.20
CA GLY A 38 60.28 69.73 47.98
C GLY A 38 58.80 69.66 47.59
N PRO A 39 58.05 70.76 47.72
CA PRO A 39 56.59 70.75 47.57
C PRO A 39 56.09 70.63 46.13
N LYS A 40 56.96 70.82 45.11
CA LYS A 40 56.63 70.74 43.69
C LYS A 40 57.41 69.61 42.97
N LEU A 41 58.49 69.92 42.25
CA LEU A 41 59.22 68.94 41.43
C LEU A 41 60.43 68.35 42.16
N ASN A 42 60.57 67.03 42.15
CA ASN A 42 61.64 66.29 42.82
C ASN A 42 62.33 65.34 41.83
N PHE A 43 63.64 65.53 41.60
CA PHE A 43 64.43 64.70 40.69
C PHE A 43 65.24 63.62 41.43
N ILE A 44 64.86 62.38 41.15
CA ILE A 44 65.42 61.03 41.38
C ILE A 44 66.72 60.70 40.62
N LEU A 45 67.91 61.21 40.98
CA LEU A 45 69.11 61.07 40.13
C LEU A 45 70.18 60.12 40.70
N GLY A 46 70.83 59.36 39.81
CA GLY A 46 71.94 58.45 40.14
C GLY A 46 72.17 57.38 39.06
N PRO A 47 73.30 56.64 39.09
CA PRO A 47 73.55 55.56 38.15
C PRO A 47 72.55 54.39 38.33
N ASN A 48 72.56 53.43 37.41
CA ASN A 48 71.72 52.25 37.54
C ASN A 48 72.23 51.33 38.66
N GLY A 49 71.31 50.71 39.39
CA GLY A 49 71.60 49.96 40.61
C GLY A 49 71.86 50.81 41.87
N SER A 50 71.91 52.15 41.81
CA SER A 50 72.25 52.97 42.98
C SER A 50 71.16 53.09 44.07
N GLY A 51 69.98 52.49 43.85
CA GLY A 51 68.83 52.55 44.77
C GLY A 51 67.80 53.63 44.47
N LYS A 52 67.81 54.24 43.28
CA LYS A 52 66.81 55.25 42.86
C LYS A 52 65.36 54.81 43.14
N SER A 53 64.93 53.71 42.54
CA SER A 53 63.56 53.18 42.69
C SER A 53 63.26 52.64 44.10
N THR A 54 64.26 52.39 44.95
CA THR A 54 64.03 52.06 46.36
C THR A 54 63.29 53.17 47.10
N ILE A 55 63.45 54.44 46.69
CA ILE A 55 62.70 55.56 47.26
C ILE A 55 61.23 55.51 46.82
N ILE A 56 60.92 55.08 45.59
CA ILE A 56 59.53 54.82 45.15
C ILE A 56 58.94 53.65 45.94
N ASN A 57 59.68 52.54 46.06
CA ASN A 57 59.25 51.36 46.80
C ASN A 57 58.94 51.70 48.27
N ALA A 58 59.76 52.57 48.88
CA ALA A 58 59.52 53.11 50.21
C ALA A 58 58.21 53.91 50.26
N ILE A 59 57.97 54.86 49.33
CA ILE A 59 56.73 55.64 49.27
C ILE A 59 55.50 54.74 49.12
N ALA A 60 55.52 53.83 48.14
CA ALA A 60 54.39 52.98 47.79
C ALA A 60 54.05 51.99 48.93
N LEU A 61 55.04 51.24 49.43
CA LEU A 61 54.80 50.28 50.50
C LEU A 61 54.52 50.98 51.84
N GLY A 62 55.21 52.07 52.17
CA GLY A 62 55.03 52.79 53.43
C GLY A 62 53.62 53.40 53.59
N LEU A 63 53.00 53.83 52.49
CA LEU A 63 51.59 54.29 52.47
C LEU A 63 50.57 53.15 52.29
N GLY A 64 50.99 51.87 52.29
CA GLY A 64 50.08 50.72 52.31
C GLY A 64 49.82 50.05 50.96
N GLY A 65 50.57 50.40 49.90
CA GLY A 65 50.49 49.74 48.60
C GLY A 65 50.90 48.25 48.64
N LYS A 66 50.50 47.53 47.58
CA LYS A 66 50.87 46.12 47.31
C LYS A 66 52.11 46.04 46.39
N PRO A 67 52.92 44.96 46.45
CA PRO A 67 54.05 44.75 45.54
C PRO A 67 53.66 44.70 44.05
N GLN A 68 52.43 44.27 43.76
CA GLN A 68 51.81 44.16 42.42
C GLN A 68 51.73 45.50 41.65
N PHE A 69 51.93 46.64 42.31
CA PHE A 69 52.01 47.97 41.67
C PHE A 69 53.45 48.41 41.35
N LEU A 70 54.45 47.58 41.70
CA LEU A 70 55.89 47.88 41.62
C LEU A 70 56.67 46.87 40.75
N GLU A 71 55.98 45.83 40.24
CA GLU A 71 56.39 44.93 39.13
C GLU A 71 57.86 44.41 39.16
N ARG A 72 58.44 44.24 40.37
CA ARG A 72 59.83 43.76 40.55
C ARG A 72 60.05 42.71 41.65
N GLN A 73 59.09 42.50 42.56
CA GLN A 73 59.11 41.44 43.59
C GLN A 73 57.66 41.06 43.99
N ASP A 74 57.39 39.79 44.32
CA ASP A 74 56.02 39.31 44.60
C ASP A 74 55.52 39.61 46.02
N HIS A 75 56.40 39.62 47.03
CA HIS A 75 56.00 39.78 48.43
C HIS A 75 56.66 40.99 49.11
N VAL A 76 55.92 41.62 50.03
CA VAL A 76 56.39 42.80 50.79
C VAL A 76 57.67 42.51 51.59
N ARG A 77 57.82 41.27 52.09
CA ARG A 77 59.00 40.81 52.85
C ARG A 77 60.30 40.81 52.02
N ASP A 78 60.19 40.74 50.69
CA ASP A 78 61.34 40.61 49.80
C ASP A 78 62.09 41.95 49.64
N PHE A 79 61.45 43.05 50.06
CA PHE A 79 62.01 44.40 50.11
C PHE A 79 62.83 44.67 51.41
N ILE A 80 62.87 43.74 52.36
CA ILE A 80 63.70 43.86 53.58
C ILE A 80 65.18 43.63 53.21
N LYS A 81 66.08 44.47 53.70
CA LYS A 81 67.53 44.35 53.44
C LYS A 81 68.07 42.98 53.88
N THR A 82 68.89 42.37 53.03
CA THR A 82 69.57 41.10 53.31
C THR A 82 70.36 41.19 54.62
N GLY A 83 70.18 40.20 55.51
CA GLY A 83 70.71 40.22 56.88
C GLY A 83 69.82 40.86 57.95
N SER A 84 68.69 41.50 57.59
CA SER A 84 67.70 42.06 58.54
C SER A 84 66.39 41.27 58.56
N ASP A 85 65.70 41.21 59.70
CA ASP A 85 64.38 40.55 59.84
C ASP A 85 63.17 41.49 59.84
N LEU A 86 63.46 42.79 59.96
CA LEU A 86 62.50 43.88 60.00
C LEU A 86 63.00 45.03 59.12
N ALA A 87 62.10 45.62 58.34
CA ALA A 87 62.29 46.92 57.72
C ALA A 87 61.27 47.92 58.26
N GLU A 88 61.65 49.18 58.34
CA GLU A 88 60.81 50.26 58.85
C GLU A 88 60.71 51.38 57.84
N LEU A 89 59.49 51.80 57.53
CA LEU A 89 59.17 52.91 56.64
C LEU A 89 58.33 53.93 57.43
N GLU A 90 58.74 55.19 57.41
CA GLU A 90 57.91 56.32 57.88
C GLU A 90 57.78 57.37 56.78
N ILE A 91 56.55 57.82 56.51
CA ILE A 91 56.25 58.82 55.49
C ILE A 91 55.40 59.90 56.14
N GLU A 92 55.92 61.11 56.10
CA GLU A 92 55.21 62.28 56.59
C GLU A 92 54.44 62.93 55.44
N VAL A 93 53.12 63.08 55.61
CA VAL A 93 52.19 63.64 54.62
C VAL A 93 51.55 64.90 55.19
N SER A 94 51.52 65.99 54.43
CA SER A 94 50.93 67.24 54.89
C SER A 94 49.40 67.19 54.93
N CYS A 95 48.83 67.80 55.98
CA CYS A 95 47.42 68.15 56.07
C CYS A 95 47.10 69.53 55.46
N GLY A 96 48.09 70.25 54.95
CA GLY A 96 48.00 71.67 54.63
C GLY A 96 48.22 72.56 55.86
N LYS A 97 48.39 73.88 55.62
CA LYS A 97 48.57 74.92 56.66
C LYS A 97 49.66 74.57 57.70
N GLY A 98 50.77 73.99 57.24
CA GLY A 98 51.92 73.65 58.09
C GLY A 98 51.73 72.45 59.02
N ARG A 99 50.61 71.72 58.94
CA ARG A 99 50.38 70.48 59.70
C ARG A 99 50.74 69.25 58.87
N THR A 100 51.14 68.17 59.54
CA THR A 100 51.51 66.87 58.94
C THR A 100 50.86 65.71 59.70
N LYS A 101 50.91 64.51 59.11
CA LYS A 101 50.69 63.22 59.76
C LYS A 101 51.81 62.26 59.39
N LEU A 102 52.19 61.40 60.33
CA LEU A 102 53.22 60.38 60.14
C LEU A 102 52.59 59.00 59.93
N PHE A 103 52.66 58.49 58.71
CA PHE A 103 52.28 57.13 58.35
C PHE A 103 53.50 56.21 58.49
N ARG A 104 53.42 55.16 59.30
CA ARG A 104 54.53 54.24 59.57
C ARG A 104 54.10 52.79 59.33
N ARG A 105 54.90 52.05 58.55
CA ARG A 105 54.75 50.61 58.30
C ARG A 105 56.03 49.90 58.74
N ILE A 106 55.90 48.91 59.62
CA ILE A 106 56.98 47.99 59.97
C ILE A 106 56.68 46.66 59.27
N ILE A 107 57.57 46.28 58.35
CA ILE A 107 57.49 45.06 57.54
C ILE A 107 58.33 43.98 58.21
N SER A 108 57.87 42.72 58.24
CA SER A 108 58.60 41.61 58.85
C SER A 108 58.62 40.35 57.98
N LYS A 109 59.71 39.57 58.07
CA LYS A 109 59.83 38.28 57.38
C LYS A 109 58.88 37.20 57.92
N THR A 110 58.55 37.24 59.21
CA THR A 110 57.91 36.13 59.95
C THR A 110 56.62 36.50 60.68
N LYS A 111 56.27 37.79 60.74
CA LYS A 111 55.09 38.32 61.45
C LYS A 111 54.31 39.26 60.53
N PRO A 112 52.98 39.41 60.70
CA PRO A 112 52.22 40.36 59.91
C PRO A 112 52.70 41.79 60.13
N ASP A 113 52.66 42.60 59.06
CA ASP A 113 53.04 44.01 59.06
C ASP A 113 52.30 44.81 60.14
N LYS A 114 52.99 45.78 60.73
CA LYS A 114 52.41 46.69 61.74
C LYS A 114 52.27 48.09 61.17
N TYR A 115 51.04 48.58 61.16
CA TYR A 115 50.67 49.91 60.65
C TYR A 115 50.42 50.88 61.81
N TYR A 116 50.92 52.10 61.67
CA TYR A 116 50.77 53.17 62.66
C TYR A 116 50.51 54.51 61.99
N ILE A 117 49.63 55.33 62.57
CA ILE A 117 49.47 56.74 62.20
C ILE A 117 49.64 57.59 63.46
N ASP A 118 50.53 58.59 63.40
CA ASP A 118 50.84 59.50 64.51
C ASP A 118 51.17 58.71 65.82
N ARG A 119 51.96 57.64 65.65
CA ARG A 119 52.38 56.64 66.67
C ARG A 119 51.27 55.73 67.23
N LYS A 120 50.00 55.89 66.84
CA LYS A 120 48.92 54.96 67.21
C LYS A 120 48.86 53.79 66.24
N ARG A 121 48.81 52.54 66.74
CA ARG A 121 48.64 51.34 65.91
C ARG A 121 47.22 51.28 65.34
N ILE A 122 47.09 50.88 64.08
CA ILE A 122 45.84 50.79 63.31
C ILE A 122 45.90 49.50 62.46
N ASP A 123 44.76 48.94 62.06
CA ASP A 123 44.69 47.79 61.17
C ASP A 123 44.85 48.17 59.68
N ALA A 124 45.15 47.17 58.83
CA ALA A 124 45.59 47.42 57.46
C ALA A 124 44.52 48.09 56.57
N THR A 125 43.24 47.78 56.76
CA THR A 125 42.11 48.40 56.05
C THR A 125 41.98 49.88 56.43
N ASP A 126 41.78 50.16 57.73
CA ASP A 126 41.69 51.51 58.28
C ASP A 126 42.90 52.39 57.94
N PHE A 127 44.09 51.79 57.87
CA PHE A 127 45.30 52.50 57.44
C PHE A 127 45.21 52.94 55.97
N VAL A 128 44.83 52.03 55.06
CA VAL A 128 44.65 52.34 53.63
C VAL A 128 43.50 53.33 53.41
N ASP A 129 42.39 53.22 54.14
CA ASP A 129 41.27 54.17 54.00
C ASP A 129 41.61 55.56 54.57
N ARG A 130 42.45 55.64 55.62
CA ARG A 130 43.01 56.91 56.08
C ARG A 130 44.06 57.50 55.14
N VAL A 131 44.68 56.69 54.27
CA VAL A 131 45.54 57.15 53.16
C VAL A 131 44.70 57.63 51.97
N ARG A 132 43.65 56.90 51.59
CA ARG A 132 42.64 57.31 50.59
C ARG A 132 41.99 58.65 50.94
N ALA A 133 41.78 58.94 52.23
CA ALA A 133 41.32 60.24 52.72
C ALA A 133 42.29 61.44 52.48
N PHE A 134 43.46 61.22 51.86
CA PHE A 134 44.35 62.25 51.30
C PHE A 134 44.35 62.26 49.75
N ASN A 135 43.37 61.62 49.12
CA ASN A 135 43.26 61.34 47.68
C ASN A 135 44.36 60.41 47.13
N ILE A 136 45.06 59.66 47.99
CA ILE A 136 46.14 58.74 47.61
C ILE A 136 45.55 57.37 47.27
N HIS A 137 45.68 56.94 46.00
CA HIS A 137 45.08 55.72 45.46
C HIS A 137 46.12 54.91 44.67
N PHE A 138 46.44 53.71 45.13
CA PHE A 138 47.42 52.83 44.47
C PHE A 138 46.89 52.20 43.18
N ASP A 139 45.57 52.01 43.09
CA ASP A 139 44.88 51.48 41.91
C ASP A 139 44.72 52.54 40.79
N ASN A 140 45.21 53.78 40.99
CA ASN A 140 45.13 54.87 40.02
C ASN A 140 46.41 54.98 39.18
N LEU A 141 46.31 54.62 37.90
CA LEU A 141 47.37 54.69 36.88
C LEU A 141 48.06 56.07 36.77
N CYS A 142 47.39 57.15 37.17
CA CYS A 142 47.94 58.51 37.10
C CYS A 142 48.75 58.90 38.35
N GLN A 143 48.78 58.10 39.42
CA GLN A 143 49.54 58.41 40.64
C GLN A 143 50.91 57.73 40.68
N PHE A 144 50.99 56.49 40.18
CA PHE A 144 52.23 55.74 40.01
C PHE A 144 52.36 55.32 38.53
N LEU A 145 53.30 55.94 37.81
CA LEU A 145 53.72 55.54 36.46
C LEU A 145 55.08 54.85 36.53
N PRO A 146 55.14 53.53 36.83
CA PRO A 146 56.32 52.73 36.56
C PRO A 146 56.47 52.53 35.04
N GLN A 147 57.72 52.39 34.59
CA GLN A 147 58.12 52.31 33.18
C GLN A 147 57.22 51.39 32.32
N GLU A 148 56.93 50.18 32.80
CA GLU A 148 56.21 49.16 32.01
C GLU A 148 54.72 49.48 31.81
N ARG A 149 54.08 50.20 32.75
CA ARG A 149 52.65 50.58 32.67
C ARG A 149 52.35 51.52 31.50
N VAL A 150 53.32 52.33 31.07
CA VAL A 150 53.19 53.20 29.90
C VAL A 150 53.06 52.36 28.63
N SER A 151 53.86 51.30 28.48
CA SER A 151 53.75 50.34 27.38
C SER A 151 52.44 49.56 27.43
N GLN A 152 52.05 49.07 28.62
CA GLN A 152 50.78 48.37 28.82
C GLN A 152 49.59 49.25 28.36
N PHE A 153 49.51 50.51 28.80
CA PHE A 153 48.45 51.43 28.38
C PHE A 153 48.46 51.71 26.86
N ALA A 154 49.64 51.84 26.25
CA ALA A 154 49.80 51.99 24.80
C ALA A 154 49.36 50.74 23.99
N SER A 155 49.02 49.63 24.67
CA SER A 155 48.51 48.38 24.08
C SER A 155 47.03 48.08 24.40
N MET A 156 46.39 48.84 25.29
CA MET A 156 44.99 48.61 25.70
C MET A 156 44.00 48.79 24.56
N THR A 157 42.99 47.90 24.51
CA THR A 157 41.81 48.04 23.64
C THR A 157 40.97 49.27 24.02
N PRO A 158 40.13 49.81 23.12
CA PRO A 158 39.25 50.94 23.45
C PRO A 158 38.33 50.65 24.64
N GLN A 159 37.82 49.42 24.79
CA GLN A 159 36.98 48.99 25.92
C GLN A 159 37.76 49.03 27.25
N GLN A 160 38.99 48.51 27.26
CA GLN A 160 39.88 48.59 28.43
C GLN A 160 40.24 50.04 28.76
N ARG A 161 40.51 50.86 27.74
CA ARG A 161 40.82 52.28 27.90
C ARG A 161 39.65 53.06 28.50
N LEU A 162 38.41 52.76 28.09
CA LEU A 162 37.20 53.30 28.71
C LEU A 162 37.15 52.91 30.19
N LYS A 163 37.23 51.62 30.50
CA LYS A 163 37.10 51.09 31.86
C LYS A 163 38.14 51.65 32.84
N GLU A 164 39.39 51.81 32.41
CA GLU A 164 40.45 52.42 33.22
C GLU A 164 40.30 53.95 33.31
N THR A 165 39.71 54.61 32.30
CA THR A 165 39.39 56.05 32.37
C THR A 165 38.22 56.31 33.33
N GLU A 166 37.17 55.48 33.29
CA GLU A 166 36.08 55.51 34.27
C GLU A 166 36.63 55.33 35.69
N ARG A 167 37.37 54.24 35.97
CA ARG A 167 38.02 53.99 37.28
C ARG A 167 38.80 55.19 37.83
N VAL A 168 39.46 55.94 36.96
CA VAL A 168 40.35 57.05 37.33
C VAL A 168 39.61 58.38 37.52
N VAL A 169 38.44 58.56 36.91
CA VAL A 169 37.64 59.80 37.01
C VAL A 169 36.42 59.66 37.92
N ASP A 170 35.62 58.61 37.77
CA ASP A 170 34.38 58.38 38.53
C ASP A 170 34.05 56.87 38.66
N LYS A 171 33.97 56.42 39.91
CA LYS A 171 33.65 55.02 40.26
C LYS A 171 32.16 54.69 40.17
N GLU A 172 31.26 55.65 40.39
CA GLU A 172 29.81 55.42 40.29
C GLU A 172 29.40 55.16 38.83
N LEU A 173 30.07 55.84 37.90
CA LEU A 173 29.89 55.68 36.47
C LEU A 173 30.30 54.29 35.97
N LEU A 174 31.45 53.79 36.44
CA LEU A 174 31.92 52.41 36.21
C LEU A 174 30.94 51.35 36.75
N GLU A 175 30.29 51.62 37.88
CA GLU A 175 29.31 50.70 38.47
C GLU A 175 28.02 50.66 37.63
N LYS A 176 27.49 51.82 37.20
CA LYS A 176 26.37 51.88 36.23
C LYS A 176 26.68 51.16 34.91
N HIS A 177 27.89 51.31 34.37
CA HIS A 177 28.34 50.59 33.17
C HIS A 177 28.25 49.06 33.36
N SER A 178 28.68 48.57 34.52
CA SER A 178 28.65 47.13 34.83
C SER A 178 27.23 46.58 35.01
N GLU A 179 26.28 47.38 35.51
CA GLU A 179 24.88 46.97 35.63
C GLU A 179 24.18 46.92 34.24
N LEU A 180 24.46 47.88 33.36
CA LEU A 180 23.98 47.87 31.98
C LEU A 180 24.36 46.58 31.24
N ILE A 181 25.63 46.19 31.31
CA ILE A 181 26.15 44.94 30.73
C ILE A 181 25.39 43.73 31.30
N LYS A 182 25.18 43.68 32.62
CA LYS A 182 24.45 42.59 33.28
C LYS A 182 22.99 42.49 32.81
N LYS A 183 22.26 43.61 32.71
CA LYS A 183 20.87 43.61 32.21
C LYS A 183 20.78 43.24 30.73
N SER A 184 21.75 43.65 29.91
CA SER A 184 21.88 43.20 28.51
C SER A 184 22.09 41.69 28.37
N GLY A 185 22.82 41.05 29.28
CA GLY A 185 22.88 39.58 29.39
C GLY A 185 21.51 38.97 29.65
N GLN A 186 20.84 39.40 30.73
CA GLN A 186 19.52 38.91 31.13
C GLN A 186 18.44 39.11 30.03
N TYR A 187 18.51 40.21 29.28
CA TYR A 187 17.63 40.47 28.14
C TYR A 187 17.85 39.46 27.00
N ARG A 188 19.11 39.16 26.64
CA ARG A 188 19.46 38.16 25.62
C ARG A 188 18.98 36.76 26.02
N ASP A 189 19.21 36.35 27.27
CA ASP A 189 18.80 35.04 27.77
C ASP A 189 17.27 34.87 27.75
N ALA A 190 16.52 35.89 28.21
CA ALA A 190 15.05 35.87 28.20
C ALA A 190 14.47 35.84 26.77
N LEU A 191 15.07 36.60 25.84
CA LEU A 191 14.66 36.63 24.44
C LEU A 191 14.90 35.27 23.76
N PHE A 192 16.04 34.63 24.02
CA PHE A 192 16.37 33.30 23.51
C PHE A 192 15.45 32.20 24.08
N GLY A 193 15.12 32.28 25.37
CA GLY A 193 14.13 31.39 25.99
C GLY A 193 12.75 31.50 25.33
N SER A 194 12.25 32.72 25.13
CA SER A 194 10.95 32.99 24.49
C SER A 194 10.89 32.44 23.05
N ASP A 195 11.95 32.60 22.26
CA ASP A 195 12.07 32.04 20.91
C ASP A 195 12.06 30.49 20.91
N GLN A 196 12.68 29.84 21.91
CA GLN A 196 12.58 28.38 22.08
C GLN A 196 11.16 27.92 22.44
N GLU A 197 10.48 28.60 23.37
CA GLU A 197 9.10 28.28 23.74
C GLU A 197 8.15 28.43 22.54
N GLN A 198 8.31 29.49 21.75
CA GLN A 198 7.51 29.76 20.55
C GLN A 198 7.78 28.76 19.42
N LYS A 199 9.03 28.31 19.25
CA LYS A 199 9.39 27.20 18.36
C LYS A 199 8.88 25.84 18.84
N ASN A 200 8.66 25.65 20.14
CA ASN A 200 8.02 24.44 20.67
C ASN A 200 6.50 24.47 20.46
N TYR A 201 5.87 25.62 20.71
CA TYR A 201 4.44 25.84 20.47
C TYR A 201 4.03 25.48 19.04
N GLU A 202 4.73 26.01 18.02
CA GLU A 202 4.34 25.78 16.62
C GLU A 202 4.53 24.31 16.19
N LYS A 203 5.54 23.59 16.71
CA LYS A 203 5.70 22.14 16.49
C LYS A 203 4.51 21.35 17.03
N ILE A 204 4.11 21.61 18.27
CA ILE A 204 3.00 20.93 18.92
C ILE A 204 1.67 21.31 18.24
N ARG A 205 1.53 22.57 17.82
CA ARG A 205 0.35 23.07 17.09
C ARG A 205 0.17 22.37 15.75
N VAL A 206 1.23 22.17 14.97
CA VAL A 206 1.15 21.41 13.71
C VAL A 206 0.71 19.96 13.95
N ARG A 207 1.18 19.31 15.03
CA ARG A 207 0.70 17.97 15.42
C ARG A 207 -0.77 17.99 15.87
N PHE A 208 -1.20 19.00 16.61
CA PHE A 208 -2.59 19.16 17.04
C PHE A 208 -3.55 19.43 15.86
N GLU A 209 -3.16 20.26 14.89
CA GLU A 209 -3.93 20.48 13.67
C GLU A 209 -4.03 19.21 12.78
N TYR A 210 -3.05 18.30 12.86
CA TYR A 210 -3.15 16.96 12.27
C TYR A 210 -4.15 16.09 13.05
N LEU A 211 -4.01 15.98 14.37
CA LEU A 211 -4.87 15.15 15.22
C LEU A 211 -6.35 15.59 15.16
N LYS A 212 -6.62 16.89 15.08
CA LYS A 212 -7.98 17.42 14.86
C LYS A 212 -8.62 16.87 13.58
N LYS A 213 -7.85 16.83 12.47
CA LYS A 213 -8.31 16.28 11.19
C LYS A 213 -8.48 14.75 11.24
N ALA A 214 -7.77 14.05 12.12
CA ALA A 214 -7.98 12.63 12.37
C ALA A 214 -9.27 12.37 13.17
N MET A 215 -9.54 13.16 14.24
CA MET A 215 -10.82 13.09 14.96
C MET A 215 -12.04 13.30 14.05
N GLU A 216 -11.99 14.30 13.16
CA GLU A 216 -13.05 14.52 12.17
C GLU A 216 -13.26 13.33 11.21
N ARG A 217 -12.28 12.44 11.01
CA ARG A 217 -12.45 11.19 10.25
C ARG A 217 -13.13 10.13 11.11
N ILE A 218 -12.68 9.97 12.37
CA ILE A 218 -13.21 9.00 13.33
C ILE A 218 -14.70 9.25 13.62
N GLU A 219 -15.11 10.51 13.78
CA GLU A 219 -16.52 10.87 13.95
C GLU A 219 -17.36 10.49 12.72
N ARG A 220 -16.89 10.84 11.51
CA ARG A 220 -17.55 10.47 10.25
C ARG A 220 -17.59 8.95 10.02
N GLN A 221 -16.59 8.19 10.48
CA GLN A 221 -16.61 6.72 10.48
C GLN A 221 -17.71 6.19 11.40
N LYS A 222 -17.84 6.72 12.63
CA LYS A 222 -18.90 6.34 13.59
C LYS A 222 -20.30 6.65 13.04
N GLU A 223 -20.51 7.83 12.45
CA GLU A 223 -21.77 8.19 11.75
C GLU A 223 -22.10 7.24 10.60
N LEU A 224 -21.10 6.93 9.75
CA LEU A 224 -21.28 6.00 8.62
C LEU A 224 -21.60 4.59 9.10
N MET A 225 -20.94 4.09 10.15
CA MET A 225 -21.25 2.78 10.74
C MET A 225 -22.69 2.68 11.24
N GLN A 226 -23.16 3.67 12.02
CA GLN A 226 -24.54 3.70 12.50
C GLN A 226 -25.54 3.74 11.33
N LYS A 227 -25.26 4.55 10.30
CA LYS A 227 -26.11 4.63 9.10
C LYS A 227 -26.13 3.33 8.29
N ILE A 228 -24.99 2.63 8.19
CA ILE A 228 -24.91 1.31 7.55
C ILE A 228 -25.74 0.28 8.31
N GLN A 229 -25.63 0.24 9.65
CA GLN A 229 -26.38 -0.68 10.51
C GLN A 229 -27.90 -0.49 10.35
N LEU A 230 -28.39 0.76 10.31
CA LEU A 230 -29.81 1.06 10.09
C LEU A 230 -30.31 0.70 8.68
N LEU A 231 -29.50 0.96 7.64
CA LEU A 231 -29.82 0.59 6.26
C LEU A 231 -29.87 -0.94 6.07
N GLU A 232 -28.88 -1.65 6.62
CA GLU A 232 -28.81 -3.13 6.60
C GLU A 232 -29.97 -3.75 7.37
N GLY A 233 -30.28 -3.22 8.55
CA GLY A 233 -31.43 -3.63 9.35
C GLY A 233 -32.76 -3.47 8.61
N LYS A 234 -33.04 -2.28 8.06
CA LYS A 234 -34.27 -2.03 7.30
C LYS A 234 -34.38 -2.94 6.08
N LEU A 235 -33.26 -3.17 5.37
CA LEU A 235 -33.21 -4.08 4.22
C LEU A 235 -33.59 -5.52 4.59
N LEU A 236 -33.11 -6.01 5.74
CA LEU A 236 -33.39 -7.36 6.22
C LEU A 236 -34.85 -7.50 6.68
N TRP A 237 -35.40 -6.51 7.40
CA TRP A 237 -36.82 -6.46 7.77
C TRP A 237 -37.72 -6.48 6.52
N MET A 238 -37.49 -5.60 5.54
CA MET A 238 -38.28 -5.57 4.30
C MET A 238 -38.18 -6.89 3.50
N LYS A 239 -37.02 -7.56 3.49
CA LYS A 239 -36.87 -8.87 2.85
C LYS A 239 -37.64 -9.97 3.60
N SER A 240 -37.74 -9.89 4.92
CA SER A 240 -38.61 -10.79 5.71
C SER A 240 -40.10 -10.53 5.42
N GLU A 241 -40.54 -9.27 5.36
CA GLU A 241 -41.94 -8.92 5.06
C GLU A 241 -42.35 -9.37 3.64
N ILE A 242 -41.44 -9.31 2.66
CA ILE A 242 -41.66 -9.87 1.32
C ILE A 242 -41.73 -11.41 1.33
N ALA A 243 -40.89 -12.09 2.12
CA ALA A 243 -40.95 -13.54 2.25
C ALA A 243 -42.26 -14.01 2.91
N GLU A 244 -42.75 -13.30 3.93
CA GLU A 244 -44.02 -13.56 4.60
C GLU A 244 -45.21 -13.43 3.65
N ASN A 245 -45.27 -12.36 2.85
CA ASN A 245 -46.29 -12.20 1.82
C ASN A 245 -46.27 -13.32 0.74
N LYS A 246 -45.08 -13.81 0.37
CA LYS A 246 -44.95 -14.98 -0.54
C LYS A 246 -45.45 -16.27 0.12
N ILE A 247 -45.16 -16.50 1.39
CA ILE A 247 -45.63 -17.67 2.17
C ILE A 247 -47.16 -17.75 2.13
N VAL A 248 -47.85 -16.64 2.43
CA VAL A 248 -49.32 -16.57 2.40
C VAL A 248 -49.89 -16.88 1.00
N LEU A 249 -49.26 -16.36 -0.06
CA LEU A 249 -49.66 -16.63 -1.45
C LEU A 249 -49.49 -18.11 -1.83
N VAL A 250 -48.38 -18.74 -1.43
CA VAL A 250 -48.11 -20.16 -1.69
C VAL A 250 -49.07 -21.06 -0.91
N GLN A 251 -49.33 -20.76 0.36
CA GLN A 251 -50.33 -21.47 1.18
C GLN A 251 -51.73 -21.44 0.53
N SER A 252 -52.16 -20.26 0.07
CA SER A 252 -53.43 -20.09 -0.67
C SER A 252 -53.51 -20.97 -1.93
N ASN A 253 -52.38 -21.20 -2.61
CA ASN A 253 -52.32 -22.04 -3.81
C ASN A 253 -52.32 -23.54 -3.48
N ILE A 254 -51.63 -23.96 -2.42
CA ILE A 254 -51.69 -25.33 -1.90
C ILE A 254 -53.13 -25.70 -1.51
N GLU A 255 -53.86 -24.81 -0.82
CA GLU A 255 -55.27 -25.02 -0.50
C GLU A 255 -56.15 -25.23 -1.75
N LYS A 256 -55.96 -24.41 -2.79
CA LYS A 256 -56.70 -24.55 -4.06
C LYS A 256 -56.43 -25.91 -4.71
N LEU A 257 -55.19 -26.42 -4.64
CA LEU A 257 -54.82 -27.73 -5.16
C LEU A 257 -55.43 -28.87 -4.32
N ILE A 258 -55.39 -28.79 -2.98
CA ILE A 258 -56.04 -29.78 -2.10
C ILE A 258 -57.56 -29.85 -2.36
N ARG A 259 -58.21 -28.70 -2.64
CA ARG A 259 -59.64 -28.66 -3.01
C ARG A 259 -59.92 -29.28 -4.39
N LYS A 260 -58.97 -29.27 -5.34
CA LYS A 260 -59.08 -30.00 -6.63
C LYS A 260 -58.81 -31.50 -6.47
N GLU A 261 -57.74 -31.85 -5.75
CA GLU A 261 -57.31 -33.22 -5.41
C GLU A 261 -58.47 -34.02 -4.81
N LYS A 262 -59.16 -33.46 -3.78
CA LYS A 262 -60.35 -34.07 -3.17
C LYS A 262 -61.49 -34.33 -4.17
N LYS A 263 -61.77 -33.41 -5.10
CA LYS A 263 -62.83 -33.58 -6.13
C LYS A 263 -62.52 -34.66 -7.15
N ILE A 264 -61.23 -34.88 -7.46
CA ILE A 264 -60.79 -35.95 -8.36
C ILE A 264 -60.82 -37.30 -7.64
N MET A 265 -60.37 -37.36 -6.39
CA MET A 265 -60.36 -38.60 -5.61
C MET A 265 -61.76 -39.18 -5.34
N THR A 266 -62.77 -38.35 -5.10
CA THR A 266 -64.16 -38.85 -4.94
C THR A 266 -64.74 -39.39 -6.25
N ARG A 267 -64.45 -38.77 -7.40
CA ARG A 267 -64.86 -39.32 -8.71
C ARG A 267 -64.10 -40.61 -9.03
N TYR A 268 -62.80 -40.67 -8.72
CA TYR A 268 -61.97 -41.86 -8.89
C TYR A 268 -62.47 -43.04 -8.03
N SER A 269 -62.87 -42.82 -6.77
CA SER A 269 -63.42 -43.91 -5.93
C SER A 269 -64.75 -44.46 -6.48
N HIS A 270 -65.66 -43.59 -6.94
CA HIS A 270 -66.91 -44.04 -7.55
C HIS A 270 -66.72 -44.81 -8.86
N LEU A 271 -65.75 -44.43 -9.69
CA LEU A 271 -65.43 -45.16 -10.91
C LEU A 271 -64.87 -46.56 -10.60
N ASN A 272 -63.98 -46.70 -9.60
CA ASN A 272 -63.50 -48.02 -9.18
C ASN A 272 -64.62 -48.92 -8.63
N GLN A 273 -65.56 -48.36 -7.86
CA GLN A 273 -66.76 -49.09 -7.40
C GLN A 273 -67.62 -49.59 -8.58
N ASN A 274 -67.78 -48.78 -9.64
CA ASN A 274 -68.48 -49.20 -10.84
C ASN A 274 -67.71 -50.28 -11.62
N LEU A 275 -66.38 -50.17 -11.73
CA LEU A 275 -65.53 -51.19 -12.37
C LEU A 275 -65.67 -52.56 -11.69
N GLU A 276 -65.67 -52.60 -10.36
CA GLU A 276 -65.95 -53.82 -9.60
C GLU A 276 -67.35 -54.40 -9.87
N LYS A 277 -68.38 -53.53 -9.91
CA LYS A 277 -69.76 -53.94 -10.18
C LYS A 277 -69.87 -54.60 -11.56
N TYR A 278 -69.35 -53.95 -12.60
CA TYR A 278 -69.33 -54.51 -13.95
C TYR A 278 -68.50 -55.80 -14.06
N GLN A 279 -67.39 -55.90 -13.31
CA GLN A 279 -66.59 -57.12 -13.26
C GLN A 279 -67.35 -58.30 -12.62
N LYS A 280 -68.11 -58.06 -11.54
CA LYS A 280 -68.98 -59.07 -10.91
C LYS A 280 -70.11 -59.51 -11.86
N GLN A 281 -70.82 -58.56 -12.47
CA GLN A 281 -71.89 -58.84 -13.43
C GLN A 281 -71.40 -59.60 -14.68
N SER A 282 -70.20 -59.28 -15.19
CA SER A 282 -69.61 -59.97 -16.33
C SER A 282 -69.28 -61.45 -16.01
N GLN A 283 -68.79 -61.73 -14.79
CA GLN A 283 -68.53 -63.10 -14.34
C GLN A 283 -69.83 -63.91 -14.10
N GLU A 284 -70.89 -63.25 -13.66
CA GLU A 284 -72.20 -63.85 -13.42
C GLU A 284 -72.86 -64.30 -14.74
N VAL A 285 -72.97 -63.40 -15.72
CA VAL A 285 -73.47 -63.74 -17.07
C VAL A 285 -72.62 -64.80 -17.76
N GLU A 286 -71.31 -64.83 -17.51
CA GLU A 286 -70.43 -65.89 -18.02
C GLU A 286 -70.63 -67.25 -17.33
N LYS A 287 -71.25 -67.33 -16.15
CA LYS A 287 -71.71 -68.63 -15.59
C LYS A 287 -72.98 -69.08 -16.30
N GLU A 288 -73.97 -68.19 -16.43
CA GLU A 288 -75.25 -68.48 -17.10
C GLU A 288 -75.06 -69.02 -18.53
N ILE A 289 -74.16 -68.40 -19.32
CA ILE A 289 -73.83 -68.87 -20.68
C ILE A 289 -73.30 -70.32 -20.65
N ARG A 290 -72.37 -70.63 -19.74
CA ARG A 290 -71.78 -71.98 -19.60
C ARG A 290 -72.78 -73.04 -19.10
N GLU A 291 -73.86 -72.63 -18.45
CA GLU A 291 -74.95 -73.52 -18.05
C GLU A 291 -75.93 -73.77 -19.21
N LEU A 292 -76.23 -72.72 -19.98
CA LEU A 292 -77.02 -72.84 -21.22
C LEU A 292 -76.30 -73.68 -22.29
N GLU A 293 -74.99 -73.51 -22.48
CA GLU A 293 -74.17 -74.34 -23.37
C GLU A 293 -74.21 -75.84 -22.99
N LYS A 294 -74.18 -76.15 -21.68
CA LYS A 294 -74.36 -77.53 -21.19
C LYS A 294 -75.75 -78.07 -21.53
N LEU A 295 -76.82 -77.28 -21.33
CA LEU A 295 -78.17 -77.68 -21.70
C LEU A 295 -78.32 -77.92 -23.20
N ILE A 296 -77.81 -77.01 -24.04
CA ILE A 296 -77.74 -77.13 -25.50
C ILE A 296 -77.06 -78.45 -25.91
N SER A 297 -75.91 -78.78 -25.31
CA SER A 297 -75.21 -80.04 -25.59
C SER A 297 -76.00 -81.29 -25.15
N LYS A 298 -76.68 -81.22 -24.00
CA LYS A 298 -77.53 -82.29 -23.46
C LYS A 298 -78.72 -82.56 -24.38
N TYR A 299 -79.44 -81.52 -24.83
CA TYR A 299 -80.56 -81.66 -25.75
C TYR A 299 -80.11 -82.23 -27.10
N ASN A 300 -79.00 -81.76 -27.68
CA ASN A 300 -78.41 -82.36 -28.89
C ASN A 300 -78.11 -83.86 -28.73
N SER A 301 -77.50 -84.27 -27.61
CA SER A 301 -77.18 -85.68 -27.36
C SER A 301 -78.43 -86.56 -27.28
N ARG A 302 -79.53 -86.06 -26.68
CA ARG A 302 -80.79 -86.78 -26.59
C ARG A 302 -81.51 -86.89 -27.92
N MET A 303 -81.58 -85.80 -28.68
CA MET A 303 -82.20 -85.81 -30.02
C MET A 303 -81.52 -86.86 -30.91
N LYS A 304 -80.18 -86.95 -30.89
CA LYS A 304 -79.44 -88.00 -31.61
C LYS A 304 -79.88 -89.42 -31.22
N ILE A 305 -80.01 -89.71 -29.92
CA ILE A 305 -80.46 -91.02 -29.41
C ILE A 305 -81.92 -91.32 -29.80
N ILE A 306 -82.77 -90.32 -29.99
CA ILE A 306 -84.16 -90.52 -30.44
C ILE A 306 -84.21 -90.72 -31.97
N PHE A 307 -83.41 -89.99 -32.75
CA PHE A 307 -83.24 -90.22 -34.20
C PHE A 307 -82.73 -91.65 -34.51
N GLU A 308 -81.67 -92.11 -33.83
CA GLU A 308 -81.15 -93.49 -33.97
C GLU A 308 -82.20 -94.57 -33.66
N LYS A 309 -83.20 -94.23 -32.83
CA LYS A 309 -84.33 -95.10 -32.45
C LYS A 309 -85.61 -94.86 -33.26
N LEU A 310 -85.59 -93.91 -34.19
CA LEU A 310 -86.61 -93.70 -35.23
C LEU A 310 -86.17 -94.42 -36.49
N ASP A 311 -84.94 -94.21 -36.95
CA ASP A 311 -84.33 -94.93 -38.08
C ASP A 311 -84.54 -96.46 -37.97
N SER A 312 -84.39 -97.01 -36.76
CA SER A 312 -84.59 -98.44 -36.49
C SER A 312 -86.05 -98.91 -36.67
N HIS A 313 -87.03 -98.08 -36.29
CA HIS A 313 -88.45 -98.42 -36.50
C HIS A 313 -88.95 -98.04 -37.89
N ASP A 314 -88.37 -97.04 -38.55
CA ASP A 314 -88.67 -96.75 -39.95
C ASP A 314 -88.15 -97.88 -40.86
N LEU A 315 -86.99 -98.48 -40.54
CA LEU A 315 -86.54 -99.73 -41.16
C LEU A 315 -87.50 -100.90 -40.91
N GLU A 316 -87.94 -101.09 -39.66
CA GLU A 316 -88.88 -102.16 -39.27
C GLU A 316 -90.29 -101.94 -39.88
N TYR A 317 -90.74 -100.70 -39.99
CA TYR A 317 -91.99 -100.29 -40.62
C TYR A 317 -91.93 -100.40 -42.15
N GLN A 318 -90.79 -100.03 -42.76
CA GLN A 318 -90.53 -100.30 -44.19
C GLN A 318 -90.53 -101.80 -44.47
N LYS A 319 -89.89 -102.61 -43.61
CA LYS A 319 -89.95 -104.07 -43.72
C LYS A 319 -91.37 -104.60 -43.56
N ASN A 320 -92.14 -104.15 -42.56
CA ASN A 320 -93.54 -104.56 -42.39
C ASN A 320 -94.42 -104.10 -43.56
N ILE A 321 -94.11 -102.97 -44.22
CA ILE A 321 -94.73 -102.57 -45.49
C ILE A 321 -94.30 -103.49 -46.63
N GLU A 322 -93.03 -103.89 -46.70
CA GLU A 322 -92.51 -104.81 -47.71
C GLU A 322 -93.10 -106.21 -47.54
N ASP A 323 -93.29 -106.70 -46.31
CA ASP A 323 -93.95 -107.97 -46.01
C ASP A 323 -95.48 -107.93 -46.28
N ILE A 324 -96.17 -106.82 -45.98
CA ILE A 324 -97.57 -106.63 -46.41
C ILE A 324 -97.65 -106.56 -47.94
N LYS A 325 -96.74 -105.82 -48.58
CA LYS A 325 -96.63 -105.81 -50.04
C LYS A 325 -96.33 -107.20 -50.58
N ASN A 326 -95.50 -108.02 -49.94
CA ASN A 326 -95.23 -109.38 -50.37
C ASN A 326 -96.52 -110.24 -50.30
N VAL A 327 -97.38 -110.04 -49.30
CA VAL A 327 -98.70 -110.71 -49.21
C VAL A 327 -99.69 -110.20 -50.26
N ASP A 328 -99.72 -108.90 -50.54
CA ASP A 328 -100.60 -108.31 -51.58
C ASP A 328 -100.07 -108.64 -53.00
N GLU A 329 -98.76 -108.57 -53.21
CA GLU A 329 -97.99 -109.11 -54.33
C GLU A 329 -97.95 -110.65 -54.34
N ASP A 330 -98.58 -111.33 -53.36
CA ASP A 330 -98.96 -112.75 -53.35
C ASP A 330 -100.47 -113.02 -53.57
N GLU A 331 -101.34 -112.00 -53.46
CA GLU A 331 -102.74 -112.07 -53.92
C GLU A 331 -103.00 -111.50 -55.34
N GLU A 332 -102.56 -110.28 -55.67
CA GLU A 332 -102.95 -109.54 -56.90
C GLU A 332 -102.57 -110.22 -58.22
N ARG A 333 -101.28 -110.53 -58.43
CA ARG A 333 -100.83 -111.32 -59.60
C ARG A 333 -101.60 -112.66 -59.75
N ASN A 334 -102.15 -113.27 -58.68
CA ASN A 334 -102.91 -114.54 -58.74
C ASN A 334 -104.19 -114.37 -59.59
N LYS A 335 -104.62 -113.11 -59.76
CA LYS A 335 -105.75 -112.66 -60.58
C LYS A 335 -105.29 -111.91 -61.86
N LYS A 336 -104.16 -111.19 -61.84
CA LYS A 336 -103.66 -110.34 -62.97
C LYS A 336 -102.62 -110.99 -63.90
N GLN A 337 -101.87 -111.99 -63.43
CA GLN A 337 -100.88 -112.78 -64.19
C GLN A 337 -101.52 -113.55 -65.36
N ILE A 338 -102.85 -113.75 -65.28
CA ILE A 338 -103.71 -114.39 -66.27
C ILE A 338 -104.06 -113.44 -67.45
N GLN A 339 -103.99 -112.11 -67.29
CA GLN A 339 -104.56 -111.17 -68.28
C GLN A 339 -103.64 -110.03 -68.76
N LYS A 340 -102.56 -109.65 -68.07
CA LYS A 340 -101.64 -108.58 -68.56
C LYS A 340 -100.39 -109.07 -69.30
N LEU A 341 -100.30 -110.37 -69.58
CA LEU A 341 -99.21 -111.06 -70.29
C LEU A 341 -98.94 -110.54 -71.72
N LEU A 342 -99.90 -109.85 -72.36
CA LEU A 342 -100.04 -109.84 -73.82
C LEU A 342 -99.88 -108.48 -74.54
N LYS A 343 -99.77 -107.32 -73.87
CA LYS A 343 -99.93 -106.01 -74.57
C LYS A 343 -99.06 -104.79 -74.17
N GLU A 344 -98.22 -104.82 -73.13
CA GLU A 344 -97.55 -103.60 -72.63
C GLU A 344 -96.01 -103.57 -72.76
N ILE A 345 -95.47 -104.18 -73.82
CA ILE A 345 -94.01 -104.33 -74.03
C ILE A 345 -93.41 -103.30 -75.01
N GLU A 346 -94.18 -102.72 -75.93
CA GLU A 346 -93.62 -102.19 -77.19
C GLU A 346 -93.20 -100.69 -77.20
N GLU A 347 -93.76 -99.81 -76.35
CA GLU A 347 -93.82 -98.37 -76.70
C GLU A 347 -92.68 -97.44 -76.18
N LEU A 348 -91.79 -97.87 -75.26
CA LEU A 348 -91.01 -96.95 -74.40
C LEU A 348 -89.46 -96.99 -74.57
N GLN A 349 -88.91 -96.79 -75.78
CA GLN A 349 -87.46 -97.04 -76.06
C GLN A 349 -86.59 -95.86 -76.60
N LYS A 350 -86.88 -94.58 -76.34
CA LYS A 350 -86.15 -93.40 -76.90
C LYS A 350 -86.11 -92.26 -75.85
N LYS A 351 -85.10 -91.36 -75.71
CA LYS A 351 -83.82 -91.05 -76.39
C LYS A 351 -82.84 -90.32 -75.39
N ASN A 352 -81.55 -90.10 -75.72
CA ASN A 352 -80.60 -89.16 -75.04
C ASN A 352 -79.60 -88.56 -76.08
N ILE A 353 -78.41 -87.92 -75.89
CA ILE A 353 -77.35 -87.62 -74.86
C ILE A 353 -76.60 -86.31 -75.33
N GLN A 354 -75.55 -85.64 -74.79
CA GLN A 354 -74.52 -85.71 -73.68
C GLN A 354 -73.98 -84.24 -73.45
N ASP A 355 -72.89 -83.78 -72.78
CA ASP A 355 -71.72 -84.24 -71.96
C ASP A 355 -71.29 -83.06 -71.01
N THR A 356 -70.08 -83.04 -70.39
CA THR A 356 -69.48 -81.88 -69.67
C THR A 356 -68.00 -82.09 -69.36
N LYS A 357 -67.06 -81.27 -69.88
CA LYS A 357 -65.59 -81.49 -69.65
C LYS A 357 -64.64 -80.29 -69.61
N GLU A 358 -64.95 -79.13 -70.21
CA GLU A 358 -63.93 -78.07 -70.38
C GLU A 358 -63.65 -77.25 -69.11
N GLN A 359 -64.67 -77.00 -68.28
CA GLN A 359 -64.60 -76.12 -67.10
C GLN A 359 -63.67 -76.62 -65.98
N GLU A 360 -63.45 -77.94 -65.85
CA GLU A 360 -62.64 -78.49 -64.76
C GLU A 360 -61.12 -78.25 -64.95
N ASN A 361 -60.66 -77.93 -66.17
CA ASN A 361 -59.25 -77.66 -66.46
C ASN A 361 -58.80 -76.23 -66.09
N GLU A 362 -59.60 -75.19 -66.40
CA GLU A 362 -59.23 -73.78 -66.11
C GLU A 362 -58.98 -73.53 -64.61
N LEU A 363 -59.74 -74.23 -63.77
CA LEU A 363 -59.65 -74.17 -62.31
C LEU A 363 -58.27 -74.62 -61.77
N SER A 364 -57.62 -75.57 -62.45
CA SER A 364 -56.33 -76.14 -62.06
C SER A 364 -55.18 -75.13 -62.16
N GLU A 365 -55.08 -74.41 -63.29
CA GLU A 365 -53.99 -73.47 -63.53
C GLU A 365 -54.03 -72.24 -62.61
N LEU A 366 -55.23 -71.71 -62.37
CA LEU A 366 -55.45 -70.60 -61.43
C LEU A 366 -54.98 -70.95 -60.02
N THR A 367 -55.08 -72.22 -59.63
CA THR A 367 -54.65 -72.69 -58.30
C THR A 367 -53.12 -72.75 -58.16
N LYS A 368 -52.37 -72.97 -59.25
CA LYS A 368 -50.89 -72.91 -59.24
C LYS A 368 -50.39 -71.48 -59.06
N LYS A 369 -50.82 -70.54 -59.93
CA LYS A 369 -50.37 -69.13 -59.92
C LYS A 369 -50.58 -68.46 -58.55
N LEU A 370 -51.69 -68.75 -57.87
CA LEU A 370 -52.00 -68.25 -56.52
C LEU A 370 -51.06 -68.77 -55.41
N LYS A 371 -50.27 -69.83 -55.65
CA LYS A 371 -49.24 -70.33 -54.73
C LYS A 371 -47.93 -69.55 -54.88
N ASP A 372 -47.52 -69.30 -56.13
CA ASP A 372 -46.24 -68.66 -56.43
C ASP A 372 -46.22 -67.19 -55.96
N PHE A 373 -47.35 -66.48 -56.09
CA PHE A 373 -47.52 -65.14 -55.50
C PHE A 373 -47.31 -65.09 -53.97
N ARG A 374 -47.63 -66.17 -53.22
CA ARG A 374 -47.38 -66.21 -51.76
C ARG A 374 -45.90 -66.31 -51.46
N ASN A 375 -45.20 -67.22 -52.15
CA ASN A 375 -43.75 -67.41 -51.99
C ASN A 375 -42.98 -66.09 -52.25
N SER A 376 -43.37 -65.35 -53.29
CA SER A 376 -42.78 -64.04 -53.61
C SER A 376 -43.04 -62.98 -52.54
N SER A 377 -44.26 -62.92 -51.97
CA SER A 377 -44.58 -62.03 -50.85
C SER A 377 -43.75 -62.36 -49.61
N ASP A 378 -43.67 -63.64 -49.25
CA ASP A 378 -42.89 -64.14 -48.10
C ASP A 378 -41.37 -63.88 -48.25
N GLN A 379 -40.87 -63.70 -49.47
CA GLN A 379 -39.48 -63.33 -49.74
C GLN A 379 -39.25 -61.82 -49.55
N LEU A 380 -40.09 -60.97 -50.15
CA LEU A 380 -40.00 -59.52 -49.95
C LEU A 380 -40.18 -59.11 -48.48
N ASP A 381 -41.05 -59.78 -47.73
CA ASP A 381 -41.21 -59.53 -46.29
C ASP A 381 -39.94 -59.89 -45.47
N LYS A 382 -39.12 -60.85 -45.92
CA LYS A 382 -37.83 -61.16 -45.28
C LYS A 382 -36.79 -60.10 -45.59
N GLU A 383 -36.75 -59.62 -46.84
CA GLU A 383 -35.83 -58.56 -47.27
C GLU A 383 -36.17 -57.22 -46.62
N LYS A 384 -37.46 -56.85 -46.57
CA LYS A 384 -37.96 -55.67 -45.86
C LYS A 384 -37.54 -55.67 -44.37
N LYS A 385 -37.70 -56.81 -43.69
CA LYS A 385 -37.27 -56.98 -42.29
C LYS A 385 -35.75 -56.90 -42.12
N LYS A 386 -34.97 -57.40 -43.08
CA LYS A 386 -33.50 -57.31 -43.10
C LYS A 386 -33.03 -55.85 -43.26
N VAL A 387 -33.54 -55.14 -44.26
CA VAL A 387 -33.24 -53.72 -44.52
C VAL A 387 -33.64 -52.83 -43.33
N SER A 388 -34.86 -53.01 -42.80
CA SER A 388 -35.33 -52.28 -41.61
C SER A 388 -34.40 -52.47 -40.41
N LYS A 389 -33.96 -53.70 -40.14
CA LYS A 389 -33.05 -53.98 -39.02
C LYS A 389 -31.68 -53.33 -39.19
N GLN A 390 -31.11 -53.35 -40.41
CA GLN A 390 -29.84 -52.67 -40.69
C GLN A 390 -29.97 -51.14 -40.55
N LYS A 391 -31.10 -50.57 -40.99
CA LYS A 391 -31.42 -49.15 -40.80
C LYS A 391 -31.51 -48.79 -39.32
N ASP A 392 -32.21 -49.59 -38.51
CA ASP A 392 -32.32 -49.38 -37.05
C ASP A 392 -30.95 -49.46 -36.36
N ASP A 393 -30.09 -50.41 -36.73
CA ASP A 393 -28.76 -50.57 -36.15
C ASP A 393 -27.83 -49.40 -36.51
N TYR A 394 -27.88 -48.87 -37.74
CA TYR A 394 -27.15 -47.64 -38.12
C TYR A 394 -27.73 -46.39 -37.47
N PHE A 395 -29.06 -46.26 -37.36
CA PHE A 395 -29.70 -45.14 -36.68
C PHE A 395 -29.29 -45.08 -35.20
N ARG A 396 -29.24 -46.22 -34.50
CA ARG A 396 -28.77 -46.32 -33.10
C ARG A 396 -27.29 -45.97 -32.95
N ARG A 397 -26.43 -46.33 -33.92
CA ARG A 397 -25.01 -45.92 -33.93
C ARG A 397 -24.88 -44.42 -34.13
N LYS A 398 -25.59 -43.85 -35.11
CA LYS A 398 -25.58 -42.41 -35.38
C LYS A 398 -26.07 -41.63 -34.15
N GLN A 399 -27.19 -42.05 -33.55
CA GLN A 399 -27.73 -41.43 -32.34
C GLN A 399 -26.70 -41.41 -31.20
N ARG A 400 -25.97 -42.51 -30.95
CA ARG A 400 -24.89 -42.54 -29.93
C ARG A 400 -23.75 -41.58 -30.26
N ASN A 401 -23.32 -41.52 -31.52
CA ASN A 401 -22.29 -40.56 -31.94
C ASN A 401 -22.79 -39.12 -31.74
N ASP A 402 -24.01 -38.80 -32.18
CA ASP A 402 -24.63 -37.48 -32.03
C ASP A 402 -24.86 -37.09 -30.56
N GLU A 403 -25.23 -38.03 -29.69
CA GLU A 403 -25.31 -37.84 -28.24
C GLU A 403 -23.94 -37.56 -27.63
N THR A 404 -22.91 -38.32 -28.02
CA THR A 404 -21.52 -38.12 -27.56
C THR A 404 -20.96 -36.76 -28.00
N ILE A 405 -21.21 -36.37 -29.26
CA ILE A 405 -20.85 -35.06 -29.81
C ILE A 405 -21.56 -33.95 -29.01
N ARG A 406 -22.88 -34.07 -28.78
CA ARG A 406 -23.64 -33.10 -27.98
C ARG A 406 -23.14 -32.99 -26.55
N GLU A 407 -22.74 -34.09 -25.90
CA GLU A 407 -22.14 -34.03 -24.58
C GLU A 407 -20.82 -33.24 -24.59
N ILE A 408 -19.94 -33.51 -25.56
CA ILE A 408 -18.63 -32.85 -25.65
C ILE A 408 -18.78 -31.36 -26.02
N GLU A 409 -19.70 -31.00 -26.93
CA GLU A 409 -20.04 -29.61 -27.23
C GLU A 409 -20.64 -28.88 -26.03
N ASN A 410 -21.52 -29.55 -25.26
CA ASN A 410 -22.04 -29.00 -24.01
C ASN A 410 -20.97 -28.90 -22.90
N ARG A 411 -19.93 -29.75 -22.90
CA ARG A 411 -18.74 -29.59 -22.04
C ARG A 411 -17.90 -28.38 -22.45
N LYS A 412 -17.65 -28.16 -23.75
CA LYS A 412 -16.96 -26.94 -24.24
C LYS A 412 -17.76 -25.67 -23.88
N ARG A 413 -19.10 -25.67 -24.03
CA ARG A 413 -19.97 -24.59 -23.54
C ARG A 413 -19.83 -24.36 -22.03
N LYS A 414 -19.90 -25.40 -21.20
CA LYS A 414 -19.72 -25.27 -19.73
C LYS A 414 -18.39 -24.60 -19.35
N ILE A 415 -17.31 -24.85 -20.09
CA ILE A 415 -16.02 -24.18 -19.86
C ILE A 415 -16.13 -22.69 -20.19
N CYS A 416 -16.74 -22.31 -21.32
CA CYS A 416 -17.05 -20.92 -21.63
C CYS A 416 -17.91 -20.27 -20.54
N ASP A 417 -19.00 -20.93 -20.12
CA ASP A 417 -19.95 -20.43 -19.12
C ASP A 417 -19.26 -20.20 -17.76
N GLN A 418 -18.33 -21.08 -17.36
CA GLN A 418 -17.53 -20.90 -16.13
C GLN A 418 -16.52 -19.75 -16.24
N ILE A 419 -15.89 -19.57 -17.42
CA ILE A 419 -15.03 -18.41 -17.70
C ILE A 419 -15.86 -17.12 -17.66
N TYR A 420 -17.06 -17.11 -18.24
CA TYR A 420 -17.98 -15.96 -18.24
C TYR A 420 -18.53 -15.64 -16.85
N GLN A 421 -18.93 -16.64 -16.05
CA GLN A 421 -19.30 -16.45 -14.65
C GLN A 421 -18.17 -15.83 -13.83
N ARG A 422 -16.91 -16.18 -14.13
CA ARG A 422 -15.74 -15.60 -13.44
C ARG A 422 -15.33 -14.23 -13.99
N PHE A 423 -15.55 -13.98 -15.27
CA PHE A 423 -15.17 -12.76 -15.98
C PHE A 423 -16.34 -12.23 -16.84
N PRO A 424 -17.38 -11.60 -16.25
CA PRO A 424 -18.57 -11.17 -17.00
C PRO A 424 -18.31 -10.16 -18.14
N ALA A 425 -17.19 -9.44 -18.09
CA ALA A 425 -16.75 -8.59 -19.19
C ALA A 425 -16.37 -9.37 -20.46
N ALA A 426 -15.87 -10.61 -20.33
CA ALA A 426 -15.59 -11.49 -21.47
C ALA A 426 -16.87 -12.00 -22.14
N GLN A 427 -17.95 -12.20 -21.37
CA GLN A 427 -19.25 -12.54 -21.92
C GLN A 427 -19.79 -11.38 -22.75
N LYS A 428 -19.82 -10.17 -22.17
CA LYS A 428 -20.24 -8.95 -22.88
C LYS A 428 -19.39 -8.66 -24.11
N ALA A 429 -18.07 -8.86 -24.04
CA ALA A 429 -17.19 -8.73 -25.20
C ALA A 429 -17.58 -9.70 -26.32
N ARG A 430 -17.89 -10.96 -25.99
CA ARG A 430 -18.32 -11.94 -26.98
C ARG A 430 -19.69 -11.62 -27.58
N GLU A 431 -20.67 -11.28 -26.75
CA GLU A 431 -22.01 -10.84 -27.18
C GLU A 431 -21.93 -9.60 -28.08
N TRP A 432 -21.01 -8.67 -27.79
CA TRP A 432 -20.76 -7.49 -28.61
C TRP A 432 -20.08 -7.83 -29.95
N ILE A 433 -19.06 -8.69 -29.94
CA ILE A 433 -18.37 -9.15 -31.15
C ILE A 433 -19.33 -9.93 -32.07
N ASP A 434 -20.12 -10.86 -31.52
CA ASP A 434 -21.05 -11.67 -32.31
C ASP A 434 -22.23 -10.84 -32.86
N SER A 435 -22.67 -9.78 -32.15
CA SER A 435 -23.68 -8.83 -32.68
C SER A 435 -23.12 -7.83 -33.70
N HIS A 436 -21.83 -7.50 -33.65
CA HIS A 436 -21.15 -6.61 -34.60
C HIS A 436 -20.33 -7.36 -35.68
N ARG A 437 -20.47 -8.69 -35.77
CA ARG A 437 -19.64 -9.60 -36.57
C ARG A 437 -19.46 -9.16 -38.03
N ASN A 438 -20.49 -8.58 -38.64
CA ASN A 438 -20.48 -8.10 -40.03
C ASN A 438 -19.63 -6.83 -40.27
N ARG A 439 -19.01 -6.25 -39.22
CA ARG A 439 -18.11 -5.09 -39.33
C ARG A 439 -16.64 -5.42 -39.10
N PHE A 440 -16.33 -6.61 -38.59
CA PHE A 440 -14.95 -7.09 -38.46
C PHE A 440 -14.47 -7.65 -39.80
N LYS A 441 -13.21 -7.39 -40.16
CA LYS A 441 -12.57 -7.95 -41.35
C LYS A 441 -12.13 -9.39 -41.14
N HIS A 442 -11.72 -9.73 -39.92
CA HIS A 442 -11.22 -11.05 -39.55
C HIS A 442 -12.00 -11.66 -38.38
N GLN A 443 -11.82 -12.97 -38.15
CA GLN A 443 -12.32 -13.62 -36.95
C GLN A 443 -11.48 -13.23 -35.73
N VAL A 444 -12.15 -12.63 -34.74
CA VAL A 444 -11.59 -12.43 -33.39
C VAL A 444 -11.67 -13.75 -32.62
N PHE A 445 -10.57 -14.19 -32.02
CA PHE A 445 -10.54 -15.38 -31.15
C PHE A 445 -10.64 -14.97 -29.69
N GLY A 446 -11.40 -15.72 -28.89
CA GLY A 446 -11.46 -15.51 -27.44
C GLY A 446 -12.83 -15.80 -26.81
N PRO A 447 -12.87 -15.99 -25.47
CA PRO A 447 -11.75 -15.92 -24.53
C PRO A 447 -10.77 -17.09 -24.69
N ILE A 448 -9.44 -16.84 -24.67
CA ILE A 448 -8.40 -17.85 -25.01
C ILE A 448 -8.60 -19.19 -24.27
N GLY A 449 -9.00 -19.18 -23.00
CA GLY A 449 -9.18 -20.42 -22.23
C GLY A 449 -10.28 -21.36 -22.74
N ALA A 450 -11.12 -20.93 -23.68
CA ALA A 450 -12.09 -21.77 -24.38
C ALA A 450 -11.56 -22.31 -25.73
N GLU A 451 -10.47 -21.77 -26.27
CA GLU A 451 -9.94 -22.05 -27.61
C GLU A 451 -8.61 -22.84 -27.57
N VAL A 452 -8.36 -23.53 -26.46
CA VAL A 452 -7.15 -24.32 -26.19
C VAL A 452 -7.54 -25.75 -25.79
N GLU A 453 -6.87 -26.75 -26.35
CA GLU A 453 -7.17 -28.17 -26.20
C GLU A 453 -5.97 -28.92 -25.60
N PHE A 454 -6.09 -29.44 -24.37
CA PHE A 454 -4.98 -30.04 -23.63
C PHE A 454 -4.84 -31.54 -23.88
N HIS A 455 -3.60 -32.03 -23.98
CA HIS A 455 -3.29 -33.46 -24.11
C HIS A 455 -3.59 -34.26 -22.83
N SER A 456 -3.59 -33.63 -21.65
CA SER A 456 -3.95 -34.28 -20.39
C SER A 456 -4.54 -33.32 -19.35
N LYS A 457 -5.27 -33.88 -18.38
CA LYS A 457 -5.79 -33.13 -17.23
C LYS A 457 -4.71 -32.54 -16.33
N GLU A 458 -3.56 -33.20 -16.21
CA GLU A 458 -2.39 -32.68 -15.49
C GLU A 458 -1.90 -31.39 -16.14
N ILE A 459 -1.74 -31.40 -17.47
CA ILE A 459 -1.33 -30.23 -18.25
C ILE A 459 -2.40 -29.12 -18.17
N ALA A 460 -3.69 -29.46 -18.25
CA ALA A 460 -4.77 -28.48 -18.05
C ALA A 460 -4.71 -27.82 -16.65
N THR A 461 -4.27 -28.55 -15.62
CA THR A 461 -4.07 -28.01 -14.25
C THR A 461 -2.87 -27.06 -14.19
N ILE A 462 -1.76 -27.43 -14.83
CA ILE A 462 -0.55 -26.61 -14.95
C ILE A 462 -0.85 -25.31 -15.72
N PHE A 463 -1.51 -25.43 -16.88
CA PHE A 463 -1.93 -24.31 -17.72
C PHE A 463 -2.88 -23.37 -17.00
N GLU A 464 -3.93 -23.88 -16.32
CA GLU A 464 -4.83 -23.02 -15.54
C GLU A 464 -4.08 -22.24 -14.45
N THR A 465 -3.01 -22.83 -13.90
CA THR A 465 -2.18 -22.22 -12.86
C THR A 465 -1.16 -21.20 -13.41
N GLN A 466 -0.61 -21.41 -14.61
CA GLN A 466 0.35 -20.49 -15.25
C GLN A 466 -0.37 -19.35 -16.00
N CYS A 467 -1.38 -19.69 -16.80
CA CYS A 467 -2.01 -18.81 -17.78
C CYS A 467 -3.29 -18.12 -17.25
N PHE A 468 -3.58 -18.21 -15.94
CA PHE A 468 -4.83 -17.71 -15.32
C PHE A 468 -5.21 -16.28 -15.72
N GLN A 469 -4.22 -15.38 -15.84
CA GLN A 469 -4.44 -13.97 -16.19
C GLN A 469 -4.68 -13.74 -17.69
N ALA A 470 -4.35 -14.71 -18.56
CA ALA A 470 -4.57 -14.64 -20.00
C ALA A 470 -5.81 -15.40 -20.48
N ILE A 471 -6.42 -16.25 -19.63
CA ILE A 471 -7.60 -17.08 -19.97
C ILE A 471 -8.76 -16.27 -20.58
N ASN A 472 -8.97 -15.01 -20.15
CA ASN A 472 -10.04 -14.14 -20.64
C ASN A 472 -9.61 -13.12 -21.71
N THR A 473 -8.42 -13.28 -22.31
CA THR A 473 -7.91 -12.43 -23.40
C THR A 473 -8.65 -12.70 -24.72
N PHE A 474 -8.75 -11.68 -25.57
CA PHE A 474 -9.19 -11.80 -26.96
C PHE A 474 -8.07 -11.40 -27.92
N VAL A 475 -7.92 -12.17 -29.01
CA VAL A 475 -6.88 -12.04 -30.03
C VAL A 475 -7.50 -11.52 -31.34
N PHE A 476 -6.96 -10.40 -31.83
CA PHE A 476 -7.37 -9.72 -33.06
C PHE A 476 -6.29 -9.90 -34.12
N LEU A 477 -6.68 -10.14 -35.37
CA LEU A 477 -5.75 -10.48 -36.46
C LEU A 477 -5.26 -9.28 -37.28
N CYS A 478 -5.79 -8.07 -37.01
CA CYS A 478 -5.24 -6.80 -37.48
C CYS A 478 -5.57 -5.65 -36.52
N GLU A 479 -4.77 -4.60 -36.60
CA GLU A 479 -4.92 -3.33 -35.85
C GLU A 479 -6.33 -2.73 -36.03
N GLU A 480 -6.86 -2.66 -37.25
CA GLU A 480 -8.16 -2.05 -37.56
C GLU A 480 -9.35 -2.70 -36.82
N ASP A 481 -9.35 -4.03 -36.70
CA ASP A 481 -10.38 -4.80 -35.99
C ASP A 481 -10.26 -4.60 -34.46
N LEU A 482 -9.03 -4.50 -33.96
CA LEU A 482 -8.75 -4.19 -32.55
C LEU A 482 -9.21 -2.77 -32.22
N ASP A 483 -8.90 -1.80 -33.07
CA ASP A 483 -9.23 -0.40 -32.87
C ASP A 483 -10.74 -0.15 -32.97
N PHE A 484 -11.43 -0.84 -33.89
CA PHE A 484 -12.90 -0.85 -33.96
C PHE A 484 -13.53 -1.37 -32.66
N PHE A 485 -13.03 -2.47 -32.10
CA PHE A 485 -13.50 -2.96 -30.79
C PHE A 485 -13.12 -2.01 -29.65
N PHE A 486 -11.90 -1.46 -29.65
CA PHE A 486 -11.41 -0.59 -28.58
C PHE A 486 -12.22 0.71 -28.49
N GLN A 487 -12.46 1.38 -29.63
CA GLN A 487 -13.23 2.62 -29.66
C GLN A 487 -14.72 2.44 -29.35
N ASN A 488 -15.33 1.29 -29.70
CA ASN A 488 -16.78 1.10 -29.60
C ASN A 488 -17.20 0.21 -28.41
N ALA A 489 -16.60 -0.96 -28.23
CA ALA A 489 -16.91 -1.85 -27.10
C ALA A 489 -16.18 -1.42 -25.82
N TYR A 490 -14.86 -1.23 -25.90
CA TYR A 490 -14.02 -1.02 -24.71
C TYR A 490 -14.20 0.39 -24.12
N GLN A 491 -14.22 1.44 -24.98
CA GLN A 491 -14.37 2.83 -24.54
C GLN A 491 -15.84 3.26 -24.35
N LYS A 492 -16.71 3.16 -25.37
CA LYS A 492 -18.10 3.68 -25.27
C LYS A 492 -19.00 2.82 -24.38
N GLU A 493 -18.95 1.49 -24.54
CA GLU A 493 -19.75 0.55 -23.72
C GLU A 493 -19.03 0.05 -22.46
N GLY A 494 -17.76 0.43 -22.26
CA GLY A 494 -17.00 0.13 -21.04
C GLY A 494 -16.59 -1.35 -20.87
N ILE A 495 -16.56 -2.13 -21.96
CA ILE A 495 -16.28 -3.57 -21.94
C ILE A 495 -14.77 -3.83 -21.78
N LYS A 496 -14.30 -3.81 -20.54
CA LYS A 496 -12.88 -3.96 -20.18
C LYS A 496 -12.44 -5.44 -20.15
N ILE A 497 -11.70 -5.85 -21.16
CA ILE A 497 -11.06 -7.18 -21.29
C ILE A 497 -9.59 -7.05 -21.72
N PRO A 498 -8.71 -8.03 -21.47
CA PRO A 498 -7.38 -8.05 -22.07
C PRO A 498 -7.48 -8.22 -23.59
N LEU A 499 -6.78 -7.37 -24.34
CA LEU A 499 -6.70 -7.39 -25.79
C LEU A 499 -5.29 -7.80 -26.23
N TYR A 500 -5.19 -8.53 -27.33
CA TYR A 500 -3.93 -8.90 -27.97
C TYR A 500 -4.03 -8.74 -29.48
N GLU A 501 -2.98 -8.18 -30.09
CA GLU A 501 -2.85 -8.01 -31.53
C GLU A 501 -1.88 -9.06 -32.09
N TRP A 502 -2.30 -9.81 -33.10
CA TRP A 502 -1.45 -10.81 -33.74
C TRP A 502 -0.50 -10.18 -34.77
N SER A 503 0.75 -9.97 -34.36
CA SER A 503 1.73 -9.20 -35.16
C SER A 503 2.47 -9.98 -36.26
N LYS A 504 2.10 -11.24 -36.54
CA LYS A 504 2.69 -12.12 -37.59
C LYS A 504 4.22 -12.22 -37.55
N LYS A 505 4.83 -12.09 -36.38
CA LYS A 505 6.29 -12.22 -36.22
C LYS A 505 6.66 -13.70 -36.14
N PRO A 506 7.75 -14.15 -36.78
CA PRO A 506 8.17 -15.55 -36.67
C PRO A 506 8.43 -15.91 -35.20
N LEU A 507 7.91 -17.06 -34.77
CA LEU A 507 8.06 -17.58 -33.42
C LEU A 507 9.52 -17.95 -33.11
N VAL A 508 10.27 -17.02 -32.51
CA VAL A 508 11.65 -17.27 -32.07
C VAL A 508 11.65 -17.98 -30.72
N TYR A 509 11.62 -19.32 -30.77
CA TYR A 509 11.73 -20.23 -29.62
C TYR A 509 13.14 -20.21 -29.01
N ASN A 510 13.48 -19.13 -28.30
CA ASN A 510 14.70 -19.02 -27.50
C ASN A 510 14.52 -19.72 -26.15
N ASN A 511 14.67 -21.05 -26.15
CA ASN A 511 14.62 -21.88 -24.93
C ASN A 511 16.02 -21.97 -24.30
N PRO A 512 16.18 -21.63 -23.01
CA PRO A 512 17.50 -21.56 -22.34
C PRO A 512 18.06 -22.93 -21.92
N PHE A 513 17.36 -24.02 -22.25
CA PHE A 513 17.63 -25.37 -21.78
C PHE A 513 17.22 -26.37 -22.88
N ASP A 514 18.05 -27.37 -23.15
CA ASP A 514 17.70 -28.49 -24.02
C ASP A 514 17.19 -29.66 -23.17
N ILE A 515 15.98 -30.15 -23.47
CA ILE A 515 15.39 -31.32 -22.80
C ILE A 515 16.30 -32.55 -22.90
N ASN A 516 17.11 -32.67 -23.96
CA ASN A 516 18.04 -33.79 -24.14
C ASN A 516 19.19 -33.80 -23.12
N GLU A 517 19.43 -32.71 -22.36
CA GLU A 517 20.34 -32.71 -21.21
C GLU A 517 19.79 -33.53 -20.01
N ILE A 518 18.50 -33.89 -20.01
CA ILE A 518 17.87 -34.68 -18.93
C ILE A 518 18.04 -36.18 -19.20
N PRO A 519 18.60 -36.96 -18.25
CA PRO A 519 18.66 -38.41 -18.36
C PRO A 519 17.28 -39.07 -18.51
N LYS A 520 17.06 -39.78 -19.63
CA LYS A 520 15.76 -40.40 -19.99
C LYS A 520 15.24 -41.44 -19.00
N ASN A 521 16.06 -41.88 -18.05
CA ASN A 521 15.69 -42.78 -16.95
C ASN A 521 15.12 -42.06 -15.70
N LEU A 522 15.00 -40.72 -15.73
CA LEU A 522 14.51 -39.91 -14.61
C LEU A 522 13.05 -39.45 -14.74
N GLY A 523 12.40 -39.67 -15.89
CA GLY A 523 10.99 -39.38 -16.15
C GLY A 523 10.76 -38.57 -17.42
N GLU A 524 9.50 -38.24 -17.71
CA GLU A 524 9.10 -37.48 -18.90
C GLU A 524 9.17 -35.97 -18.59
N VAL A 525 9.82 -35.19 -19.47
CA VAL A 525 9.94 -33.73 -19.35
C VAL A 525 9.69 -33.08 -20.72
N PHE A 526 8.87 -32.04 -20.74
CA PHE A 526 8.45 -31.31 -21.94
C PHE A 526 8.20 -29.83 -21.61
N PHE A 527 8.12 -28.96 -22.62
CA PHE A 527 7.72 -27.57 -22.45
C PHE A 527 6.18 -27.43 -22.52
N LEU A 528 5.60 -26.46 -21.80
CA LEU A 528 4.15 -26.34 -21.67
C LEU A 528 3.41 -26.10 -23.00
N ASP A 529 4.06 -25.47 -24.00
CA ASP A 529 3.53 -25.26 -25.36
C ASP A 529 3.39 -26.55 -26.19
N GLN A 530 4.14 -27.60 -25.83
CA GLN A 530 4.05 -28.95 -26.38
C GLN A 530 2.89 -29.74 -25.74
N GLY A 531 2.35 -29.27 -24.62
CA GLY A 531 1.30 -29.96 -23.86
C GLY A 531 -0.13 -29.69 -24.35
N PHE A 532 -0.35 -28.78 -25.30
CA PHE A 532 -1.68 -28.39 -25.77
C PHE A 532 -1.68 -27.90 -27.22
N ASP A 533 -2.85 -27.98 -27.84
CA ASP A 533 -3.11 -27.46 -29.17
C ASP A 533 -4.00 -26.21 -29.13
N ALA A 534 -3.69 -25.29 -30.04
CA ALA A 534 -4.33 -24.00 -30.24
C ALA A 534 -3.85 -23.43 -31.57
N VAL A 535 -4.59 -22.48 -32.14
CA VAL A 535 -4.20 -21.74 -33.36
C VAL A 535 -2.90 -20.96 -33.10
N ASP A 536 -2.03 -20.82 -34.12
CA ASP A 536 -0.70 -20.18 -33.98
C ASP A 536 -0.76 -18.77 -33.36
N SER A 537 -1.76 -17.96 -33.73
CA SER A 537 -1.99 -16.63 -33.15
C SER A 537 -2.33 -16.65 -31.65
N ILE A 538 -2.89 -17.76 -31.16
CA ILE A 538 -3.16 -18.01 -29.74
C ILE A 538 -1.89 -18.54 -29.05
N LYS A 539 -1.10 -19.40 -29.72
CA LYS A 539 0.22 -19.83 -29.20
C LYS A 539 1.19 -18.64 -29.08
N GLU A 540 1.26 -17.74 -30.07
CA GLU A 540 1.98 -16.45 -30.00
C GLU A 540 1.54 -15.61 -28.79
N CYS A 541 0.22 -15.44 -28.58
CA CYS A 541 -0.31 -14.70 -27.44
C CYS A 541 0.10 -15.31 -26.09
N LEU A 542 0.09 -16.64 -25.98
CA LEU A 542 0.46 -17.35 -24.74
C LEU A 542 1.98 -17.38 -24.51
N ILE A 543 2.79 -17.32 -25.56
CA ILE A 543 4.25 -17.13 -25.47
C ILE A 543 4.56 -15.73 -24.95
N ASP A 544 4.01 -14.68 -25.56
CA ASP A 544 4.22 -13.29 -25.12
C ASP A 544 3.72 -13.04 -23.67
N LYS A 545 2.49 -13.45 -23.36
CA LYS A 545 1.85 -13.16 -22.07
C LYS A 545 2.23 -14.12 -20.95
N CYS A 546 2.46 -15.40 -21.24
CA CYS A 546 2.59 -16.45 -20.21
C CYS A 546 3.91 -17.24 -20.26
N LYS A 547 4.75 -17.03 -21.28
CA LYS A 547 6.09 -17.63 -21.43
C LYS A 547 6.07 -19.16 -21.34
N ILE A 548 5.10 -19.76 -22.02
CA ILE A 548 4.85 -21.21 -22.05
C ILE A 548 6.06 -21.98 -22.59
N GLU A 549 6.80 -21.41 -23.53
CA GLU A 549 7.99 -21.99 -24.15
C GLU A 549 9.17 -22.14 -23.18
N LYS A 550 9.15 -21.38 -22.08
CA LYS A 550 10.16 -21.45 -21.00
C LYS A 550 9.63 -22.16 -19.74
N THR A 551 8.43 -22.72 -19.79
CA THR A 551 7.79 -23.38 -18.66
C THR A 551 7.97 -24.90 -18.76
N LEU A 552 8.93 -25.46 -18.02
CA LEU A 552 9.13 -26.92 -17.95
C LEU A 552 7.95 -27.60 -17.25
N CYS A 553 7.54 -28.75 -17.76
CA CYS A 553 6.61 -29.68 -17.12
C CYS A 553 7.33 -31.01 -16.93
N TYR A 554 7.39 -31.51 -15.70
CA TYR A 554 7.95 -32.82 -15.34
C TYR A 554 6.85 -33.78 -14.89
N ARG A 555 6.89 -34.98 -15.44
CA ARG A 555 5.95 -36.07 -15.19
C ARG A 555 6.71 -37.33 -14.75
N GLY A 556 6.83 -37.49 -13.44
CA GLY A 556 7.50 -38.62 -12.79
C GLY A 556 7.36 -38.55 -11.27
N SER A 557 7.82 -39.60 -10.59
CA SER A 557 7.76 -39.76 -9.12
C SER A 557 9.15 -39.79 -8.45
N SER A 558 10.21 -39.49 -9.21
CA SER A 558 11.60 -39.53 -8.74
C SER A 558 12.00 -38.19 -8.10
N GLU A 559 12.25 -38.19 -6.79
CA GLU A 559 12.86 -37.04 -6.08
C GLU A 559 14.21 -36.62 -6.66
N ARG A 560 14.97 -37.56 -7.25
CA ARG A 560 16.28 -37.29 -7.85
C ARG A 560 16.14 -36.34 -9.04
N THR A 561 15.02 -36.41 -9.75
CA THR A 561 14.71 -35.55 -10.90
C THR A 561 14.27 -34.17 -10.45
N GLU A 562 13.46 -34.07 -9.39
CA GLU A 562 13.09 -32.77 -8.81
C GLU A 562 14.32 -32.04 -8.26
N LYS A 563 15.21 -32.74 -7.55
CA LYS A 563 16.49 -32.19 -7.08
C LYS A 563 17.36 -31.73 -8.25
N PHE A 564 17.56 -32.57 -9.27
CA PHE A 564 18.30 -32.19 -10.50
C PHE A 564 17.73 -30.94 -11.19
N LEU A 565 16.40 -30.77 -11.25
CA LEU A 565 15.75 -29.60 -11.83
C LEU A 565 15.82 -28.34 -10.95
N ILE A 566 15.93 -28.48 -9.63
CA ILE A 566 16.16 -27.37 -8.68
C ILE A 566 17.63 -26.90 -8.76
N ASP A 567 18.55 -27.85 -8.77
CA ASP A 567 19.99 -27.62 -8.76
C ASP A 567 20.51 -27.05 -10.09
N ASN A 568 19.79 -27.26 -11.21
CA ASN A 568 20.18 -26.74 -12.53
C ASN A 568 19.94 -25.22 -12.65
N ASP A 569 20.98 -24.46 -13.01
CA ASP A 569 20.90 -22.98 -13.12
C ASP A 569 20.23 -22.46 -14.39
N LYS A 570 20.01 -23.31 -15.41
CA LYS A 570 19.22 -22.96 -16.59
C LYS A 570 17.70 -23.00 -16.32
N VAL A 571 17.27 -23.73 -15.29
CA VAL A 571 15.85 -24.01 -15.01
C VAL A 571 15.29 -22.99 -14.00
N MET A 572 14.69 -21.91 -14.53
CA MET A 572 14.11 -20.84 -13.71
C MET A 572 12.68 -21.15 -13.20
N LEU A 573 11.94 -22.00 -13.92
CA LEU A 573 10.56 -22.34 -13.64
C LEU A 573 10.27 -23.76 -14.13
N PHE A 574 9.79 -24.63 -13.24
CA PHE A 574 9.20 -25.91 -13.63
C PHE A 574 7.95 -26.27 -12.81
N TYR A 575 7.14 -27.14 -13.38
CA TYR A 575 5.94 -27.70 -12.78
C TYR A 575 6.07 -29.21 -12.63
N THR A 576 5.52 -29.73 -11.55
CA THR A 576 5.27 -31.16 -11.31
C THR A 576 3.77 -31.42 -11.30
N SER A 577 3.33 -32.65 -11.03
CA SER A 577 1.91 -32.98 -10.86
C SER A 577 1.25 -32.33 -9.63
N THR A 578 2.03 -31.84 -8.65
CA THR A 578 1.52 -31.33 -7.36
C THR A 578 2.05 -29.94 -6.96
N HIS A 579 3.23 -29.55 -7.43
CA HIS A 579 3.92 -28.32 -7.02
C HIS A 579 4.55 -27.57 -8.21
N LYS A 580 4.43 -26.24 -8.17
CA LYS A 580 5.18 -25.29 -9.00
C LYS A 580 6.47 -24.91 -8.26
N TYR A 581 7.60 -24.95 -8.94
CA TYR A 581 8.90 -24.55 -8.42
C TYR A 581 9.42 -23.33 -9.19
N MET A 582 9.82 -22.28 -8.46
CA MET A 582 10.34 -21.04 -9.02
C MET A 582 11.72 -20.72 -8.43
N LYS A 583 12.71 -20.47 -9.28
CA LYS A 583 14.07 -20.07 -8.92
C LYS A 583 14.22 -18.58 -9.25
N ASN A 584 14.36 -17.75 -8.22
CA ASN A 584 14.49 -16.29 -8.33
C ASN A 584 15.92 -15.88 -7.98
N ILE A 585 16.67 -15.38 -8.96
CA ILE A 585 18.04 -14.88 -8.78
C ILE A 585 18.00 -13.36 -8.55
N SER A 586 18.61 -12.89 -7.47
CA SER A 586 18.71 -11.47 -7.12
C SER A 586 19.58 -10.72 -8.12
N ARG A 587 19.04 -9.67 -8.75
CA ARG A 587 19.80 -8.80 -9.69
C ARG A 587 20.91 -7.96 -9.03
N TYR A 588 20.94 -7.88 -7.70
CA TYR A 588 21.87 -7.03 -6.96
C TYR A 588 22.91 -7.82 -6.16
N SER A 589 22.50 -8.95 -5.56
CA SER A 589 23.37 -9.79 -4.74
C SER A 589 23.73 -11.13 -5.39
N SER A 590 23.15 -11.46 -6.56
CA SER A 590 23.24 -12.77 -7.22
C SER A 590 22.72 -13.97 -6.39
N GLU A 591 22.15 -13.71 -5.21
CA GLU A 591 21.58 -14.74 -4.33
C GLU A 591 20.41 -15.46 -5.00
N VAL A 592 20.40 -16.79 -4.88
CA VAL A 592 19.35 -17.65 -5.41
C VAL A 592 18.32 -17.91 -4.32
N SER A 593 17.05 -17.61 -4.60
CA SER A 593 15.92 -17.89 -3.71
C SER A 593 14.92 -18.82 -4.39
N TYR A 594 14.53 -19.88 -3.69
CA TYR A 594 13.60 -20.89 -4.18
C TYR A 594 12.21 -20.67 -3.58
N ARG A 595 11.17 -20.73 -4.42
CA ARG A 595 9.77 -20.65 -4.00
C ARG A 595 8.98 -21.80 -4.58
N THR A 596 8.62 -22.75 -3.72
CA THR A 596 7.67 -23.83 -4.02
C THR A 596 6.25 -23.38 -3.71
N GLN A 597 5.30 -23.70 -4.60
CA GLN A 597 3.88 -23.42 -4.40
C GLN A 597 3.05 -24.64 -4.82
N GLN A 598 2.19 -25.14 -3.92
CA GLN A 598 1.27 -26.22 -4.27
C GLN A 598 0.30 -25.78 -5.37
N ILE A 599 0.13 -26.64 -6.37
CA ILE A 599 -0.78 -26.44 -7.50
C ILE A 599 -2.23 -26.59 -7.00
N ARG A 600 -3.11 -25.70 -7.46
CA ARG A 600 -4.53 -25.76 -7.12
C ARG A 600 -5.25 -26.65 -8.14
N SER A 601 -6.22 -27.44 -7.68
CA SER A 601 -7.11 -28.21 -8.56
C SER A 601 -7.80 -27.30 -9.58
N THR A 602 -7.87 -27.74 -10.84
CA THR A 602 -8.60 -27.08 -11.94
C THR A 602 -9.99 -26.62 -11.51
N ARG A 603 -10.30 -25.36 -11.80
CA ARG A 603 -11.61 -24.73 -11.61
C ARG A 603 -12.41 -24.77 -12.89
N PHE A 604 -11.79 -24.44 -14.03
CA PHE A 604 -12.43 -24.43 -15.35
C PHE A 604 -12.35 -25.81 -16.00
N TYR A 605 -11.18 -26.47 -15.94
CA TYR A 605 -10.94 -27.72 -16.66
C TYR A 605 -11.22 -28.99 -15.82
N ARG A 606 -12.13 -28.88 -14.83
CA ARG A 606 -12.45 -29.97 -13.90
C ARG A 606 -13.00 -31.21 -14.60
N ASP A 607 -13.78 -31.00 -15.66
CA ASP A 607 -14.44 -32.04 -16.47
C ASP A 607 -13.72 -32.23 -17.82
N TRP A 608 -12.39 -32.03 -17.87
CA TRP A 608 -11.57 -32.22 -19.07
C TRP A 608 -11.76 -33.60 -19.73
N THR A 609 -11.81 -33.60 -21.06
CA THR A 609 -11.83 -34.77 -21.95
C THR A 609 -11.02 -34.44 -23.20
N ASN A 610 -10.42 -35.45 -23.85
CA ASN A 610 -9.73 -35.25 -25.13
C ASN A 610 -10.75 -34.83 -26.21
N TYR A 611 -10.40 -33.83 -27.03
CA TYR A 611 -11.29 -33.27 -28.06
C TYR A 611 -10.96 -33.80 -29.47
N SER A 612 -9.81 -34.46 -29.66
CA SER A 612 -9.35 -35.01 -30.94
C SER A 612 -10.35 -35.95 -31.63
N ASP A 613 -11.19 -36.65 -30.85
CA ASP A 613 -12.16 -37.61 -31.38
C ASP A 613 -13.39 -36.95 -32.03
N VAL A 614 -13.66 -35.67 -31.74
CA VAL A 614 -14.91 -34.99 -32.16
C VAL A 614 -15.04 -34.86 -33.68
N GLN A 615 -13.94 -34.58 -34.39
CA GLN A 615 -13.97 -34.48 -35.86
C GLN A 615 -14.21 -35.86 -36.50
N GLY A 616 -13.54 -36.91 -36.00
CA GLY A 616 -13.75 -38.29 -36.44
C GLY A 616 -15.18 -38.78 -36.19
N LEU A 617 -15.75 -38.51 -35.01
CA LEU A 617 -17.14 -38.85 -34.70
C LEU A 617 -18.15 -38.11 -35.59
N LYS A 618 -17.88 -36.84 -35.93
CA LYS A 618 -18.72 -36.06 -36.87
C LYS A 618 -18.66 -36.62 -38.29
N GLN A 619 -17.48 -37.01 -38.78
CA GLN A 619 -17.35 -37.67 -40.07
C GLN A 619 -18.09 -39.02 -40.10
N GLN A 620 -17.92 -39.85 -39.06
CA GLN A 620 -18.66 -41.13 -38.93
C GLN A 620 -20.18 -40.93 -38.87
N SER A 621 -20.67 -39.87 -38.20
CA SER A 621 -22.11 -39.57 -38.14
C SER A 621 -22.66 -39.18 -39.53
N LEU A 622 -21.88 -38.44 -40.33
CA LEU A 622 -22.23 -38.09 -41.71
C LEU A 622 -22.21 -39.31 -42.65
N GLU A 623 -21.21 -40.19 -42.52
CA GLU A 623 -21.14 -41.45 -43.26
C GLU A 623 -22.34 -42.37 -42.94
N LEU A 624 -22.69 -42.52 -41.66
CA LEU A 624 -23.89 -43.25 -41.22
C LEU A 624 -25.18 -42.61 -41.72
N GLU A 625 -25.28 -41.28 -41.80
CA GLU A 625 -26.45 -40.60 -42.36
C GLU A 625 -26.65 -40.92 -43.84
N ASN A 626 -25.57 -41.00 -44.62
CA ASN A 626 -25.63 -41.35 -46.03
C ASN A 626 -26.04 -42.83 -46.23
N GLN A 627 -25.50 -43.75 -45.43
CA GLN A 627 -25.91 -45.16 -45.43
C GLN A 627 -27.40 -45.34 -45.05
N ILE A 628 -27.92 -44.53 -44.12
CA ILE A 628 -29.35 -44.53 -43.77
C ILE A 628 -30.22 -44.07 -44.96
N LYS A 629 -29.79 -43.03 -45.71
CA LYS A 629 -30.51 -42.55 -46.90
C LYS A 629 -30.56 -43.60 -48.02
N GLU A 630 -29.47 -44.33 -48.24
CA GLU A 630 -29.43 -45.43 -49.22
C GLU A 630 -30.39 -46.56 -48.84
N LEU A 631 -30.42 -46.96 -47.56
CA LEU A 631 -31.35 -47.98 -47.06
C LEU A 631 -32.82 -47.52 -47.12
N ASP A 632 -33.11 -46.23 -46.94
CA ASP A 632 -34.46 -45.68 -47.12
C ASP A 632 -34.95 -45.78 -48.57
N ILE A 633 -34.08 -45.52 -49.56
CA ILE A 633 -34.40 -45.70 -50.98
C ILE A 633 -34.68 -47.18 -51.29
N GLN A 634 -33.87 -48.10 -50.74
CA GLN A 634 -34.10 -49.54 -50.89
C GLN A 634 -35.43 -49.97 -50.26
N PHE A 635 -35.75 -49.49 -49.05
CA PHE A 635 -37.00 -49.80 -48.37
C PHE A 635 -38.22 -49.35 -49.18
N GLN A 636 -38.23 -48.09 -49.67
CA GLN A 636 -39.32 -47.55 -50.50
C GLN A 636 -39.53 -48.33 -51.80
N ASN A 637 -38.47 -48.89 -52.40
CA ASN A 637 -38.60 -49.71 -53.60
C ASN A 637 -39.21 -51.09 -53.31
N ILE A 638 -38.88 -51.71 -52.17
CA ILE A 638 -39.52 -52.97 -51.71
C ILE A 638 -41.01 -52.74 -51.39
N GLU A 639 -41.38 -51.60 -50.79
CA GLU A 639 -42.79 -51.30 -50.50
C GLU A 639 -43.64 -51.16 -51.76
N LYS A 640 -43.13 -50.53 -52.83
CA LYS A 640 -43.81 -50.48 -54.14
C LYS A 640 -44.05 -51.87 -54.70
N GLN A 641 -43.04 -52.73 -54.68
CA GLN A 641 -43.14 -54.12 -55.15
C GLN A 641 -44.19 -54.93 -54.36
N GLN A 642 -44.31 -54.73 -53.05
CA GLN A 642 -45.36 -55.36 -52.23
C GLN A 642 -46.77 -54.86 -52.62
N ILE A 643 -46.94 -53.56 -52.90
CA ILE A 643 -48.24 -52.98 -53.28
C ILE A 643 -48.73 -53.54 -54.63
N ASP A 644 -47.84 -53.63 -55.62
CA ASP A 644 -48.20 -54.15 -56.94
C ASP A 644 -48.51 -55.67 -56.88
N LEU A 645 -47.71 -56.46 -56.15
CA LEU A 645 -47.99 -57.89 -55.92
C LEU A 645 -49.32 -58.14 -55.19
N HIS A 646 -49.75 -57.25 -54.29
CA HIS A 646 -51.04 -57.36 -53.63
C HIS A 646 -52.21 -57.11 -54.60
N ARG A 647 -52.05 -56.15 -55.53
CA ARG A 647 -53.08 -55.81 -56.54
C ARG A 647 -53.41 -57.01 -57.44
N ASP A 648 -52.38 -57.71 -57.93
CA ASP A 648 -52.56 -58.86 -58.84
C ASP A 648 -53.21 -60.06 -58.13
N ASN A 649 -52.83 -60.32 -56.87
CA ASN A 649 -53.34 -61.43 -56.06
C ASN A 649 -54.87 -61.37 -55.89
N GLU A 650 -55.44 -60.17 -55.76
CA GLU A 650 -56.90 -60.00 -55.67
C GLU A 650 -57.64 -60.32 -56.97
N GLY A 651 -57.04 -60.03 -58.12
CA GLY A 651 -57.63 -60.30 -59.43
C GLY A 651 -57.87 -61.80 -59.65
N PHE A 652 -56.83 -62.61 -59.44
CA PHE A 652 -56.91 -64.06 -59.64
C PHE A 652 -57.88 -64.77 -58.69
N ARG A 653 -58.03 -64.29 -57.43
CA ARG A 653 -59.01 -64.84 -56.49
C ARG A 653 -60.46 -64.65 -56.94
N LYS A 654 -60.78 -63.50 -57.55
CA LYS A 654 -62.14 -63.19 -58.04
C LYS A 654 -62.56 -64.12 -59.18
N ARG A 655 -61.67 -64.44 -60.13
CA ARG A 655 -61.96 -65.39 -61.23
C ARG A 655 -62.24 -66.81 -60.73
N LYS A 656 -61.45 -67.33 -59.77
CA LYS A 656 -61.59 -68.72 -59.30
C LYS A 656 -62.99 -69.01 -58.74
N ASN A 657 -63.52 -68.13 -57.90
CA ASN A 657 -64.80 -68.33 -57.21
C ASN A 657 -66.03 -68.39 -58.14
N ILE A 658 -65.89 -67.97 -59.41
CA ILE A 658 -66.98 -68.02 -60.39
C ILE A 658 -67.10 -69.44 -60.96
N LEU A 659 -65.98 -70.02 -61.44
CA LEU A 659 -65.91 -71.38 -62.01
C LEU A 659 -66.39 -72.47 -61.04
N ASP A 660 -66.04 -72.35 -59.74
CA ASP A 660 -66.39 -73.30 -58.67
C ASP A 660 -67.93 -73.46 -58.45
N ASN A 661 -68.76 -72.57 -59.02
CA ASN A 661 -70.22 -72.59 -58.90
C ASN A 661 -70.93 -73.19 -60.12
N GLU A 662 -70.38 -73.06 -61.33
CA GLU A 662 -71.01 -73.55 -62.57
C GLU A 662 -71.04 -75.09 -62.61
N ILE A 663 -69.90 -75.72 -62.27
CA ILE A 663 -69.68 -77.18 -62.27
C ILE A 663 -70.68 -77.93 -61.36
N ARG A 664 -71.30 -77.25 -60.39
CA ARG A 664 -72.23 -77.88 -59.42
C ARG A 664 -73.64 -78.09 -59.98
N ARG A 665 -74.11 -77.25 -60.91
CA ARG A 665 -75.49 -77.35 -61.44
C ARG A 665 -75.69 -78.61 -62.27
N ILE A 666 -74.73 -78.90 -63.15
CA ILE A 666 -74.85 -79.91 -64.21
C ILE A 666 -74.83 -81.36 -63.66
N LYS A 667 -74.39 -81.54 -62.41
CA LYS A 667 -74.30 -82.85 -61.74
C LYS A 667 -75.63 -83.33 -61.12
N ILE A 668 -76.71 -82.55 -61.22
CA ILE A 668 -78.02 -82.87 -60.60
C ILE A 668 -78.99 -83.56 -61.59
N GLU A 669 -79.06 -83.11 -62.84
CA GLU A 669 -80.10 -83.53 -63.81
C GLU A 669 -80.00 -85.01 -64.25
N ASN A 670 -78.83 -85.63 -64.10
CA ASN A 670 -78.57 -86.99 -64.62
C ASN A 670 -79.15 -88.14 -63.78
N ALA A 671 -79.73 -87.87 -62.60
CA ALA A 671 -80.08 -88.90 -61.62
C ALA A 671 -81.46 -89.57 -61.81
N GLU A 672 -82.42 -88.91 -62.46
CA GLU A 672 -83.84 -89.29 -62.34
C GLU A 672 -84.28 -90.39 -63.32
N ILE A 673 -83.65 -90.46 -64.50
CA ILE A 673 -84.10 -91.28 -65.63
C ILE A 673 -84.03 -92.80 -65.37
N GLN A 674 -83.10 -93.27 -64.51
CA GLN A 674 -82.80 -94.70 -64.38
C GLN A 674 -83.83 -95.55 -63.62
N ARG A 675 -84.80 -94.95 -62.92
CA ARG A 675 -85.71 -95.69 -62.01
C ARG A 675 -86.88 -96.40 -62.68
N SER A 676 -87.29 -95.99 -63.89
CA SER A 676 -88.57 -96.43 -64.49
C SER A 676 -88.56 -97.88 -65.04
N LEU A 677 -87.43 -98.35 -65.56
CA LEU A 677 -87.35 -99.58 -66.38
C LEU A 677 -87.50 -100.91 -65.62
N LYS A 678 -87.28 -100.93 -64.29
CA LYS A 678 -86.97 -102.19 -63.58
C LYS A 678 -88.18 -102.99 -63.09
N ASN A 679 -89.37 -102.40 -63.07
CA ASN A 679 -90.50 -102.94 -62.29
C ASN A 679 -91.47 -103.84 -63.08
N LYS A 680 -91.49 -103.81 -64.42
CA LYS A 680 -92.54 -104.48 -65.22
C LYS A 680 -92.34 -105.99 -65.51
N GLN A 681 -91.17 -106.58 -65.23
CA GLN A 681 -90.84 -107.93 -65.71
C GLN A 681 -90.96 -109.08 -64.68
N LYS A 682 -91.04 -108.79 -63.38
CA LYS A 682 -90.90 -109.82 -62.33
C LYS A 682 -92.21 -110.52 -61.96
N ASP A 683 -93.34 -109.85 -62.17
CA ASP A 683 -94.65 -110.17 -61.56
C ASP A 683 -95.45 -111.32 -62.20
N LEU A 684 -94.77 -112.19 -62.97
CA LEU A 684 -95.45 -113.04 -63.95
C LEU A 684 -95.36 -114.56 -63.73
N LYS A 685 -94.80 -115.07 -62.62
CA LYS A 685 -94.61 -116.52 -62.43
C LYS A 685 -95.10 -117.14 -61.12
N ASP A 686 -95.14 -116.39 -60.02
CA ASP A 686 -95.21 -117.02 -58.69
C ASP A 686 -96.63 -117.52 -58.31
N LYS A 687 -97.68 -117.22 -59.10
CA LYS A 687 -99.02 -117.02 -58.53
C LYS A 687 -100.11 -117.85 -59.22
N GLN A 688 -100.22 -119.09 -58.75
CA GLN A 688 -101.34 -119.99 -59.04
C GLN A 688 -101.82 -120.84 -57.84
N LYS A 689 -101.30 -120.69 -56.59
CA LYS A 689 -101.34 -121.84 -55.63
C LYS A 689 -101.39 -121.64 -54.09
N LYS A 690 -101.74 -120.48 -53.51
CA LYS A 690 -101.90 -120.30 -52.03
C LYS A 690 -103.14 -119.50 -51.62
N ASN A 691 -103.44 -119.49 -50.31
CA ASN A 691 -104.65 -118.93 -49.67
C ASN A 691 -104.26 -117.94 -48.55
N PHE A 692 -104.95 -116.81 -48.38
CA PHE A 692 -104.28 -115.57 -47.90
C PHE A 692 -104.86 -114.79 -46.71
N GLU A 693 -106.13 -114.95 -46.34
CA GLU A 693 -106.79 -113.98 -45.44
C GLU A 693 -106.19 -113.89 -44.03
N ILE A 694 -105.77 -115.01 -43.44
CA ILE A 694 -105.27 -115.07 -42.07
C ILE A 694 -104.00 -114.23 -41.86
N LEU A 695 -103.09 -114.20 -42.84
CA LEU A 695 -101.81 -113.49 -42.72
C LEU A 695 -101.96 -111.95 -42.69
N ARG A 696 -102.99 -111.40 -43.34
CA ARG A 696 -103.17 -109.93 -43.41
C ARG A 696 -103.48 -109.32 -42.03
N VAL A 697 -104.29 -109.98 -41.21
CA VAL A 697 -104.80 -109.41 -39.95
C VAL A 697 -103.67 -109.15 -38.95
N GLU A 698 -102.75 -110.11 -38.82
CA GLU A 698 -101.61 -110.03 -37.91
C GLU A 698 -100.61 -108.94 -38.32
N LEU A 699 -100.28 -108.85 -39.62
CA LEU A 699 -99.40 -107.82 -40.16
C LEU A 699 -99.98 -106.39 -40.01
N ILE A 700 -101.29 -106.21 -40.22
CA ILE A 700 -101.97 -104.92 -40.02
C ILE A 700 -101.92 -104.48 -38.55
N HIS A 701 -102.05 -105.41 -37.60
CA HIS A 701 -101.94 -105.10 -36.18
C HIS A 701 -100.55 -104.55 -35.83
N ASN A 702 -99.49 -105.25 -36.24
CA ASN A 702 -98.10 -104.85 -35.99
C ASN A 702 -97.75 -103.51 -36.66
N LYS A 703 -98.25 -103.27 -37.89
CA LYS A 703 -98.09 -101.97 -38.57
C LYS A 703 -98.70 -100.80 -37.76
N THR A 704 -99.83 -101.03 -37.12
CA THR A 704 -100.54 -100.01 -36.34
C THR A 704 -99.78 -99.66 -35.05
N GLN A 705 -99.21 -100.65 -34.38
CA GLN A 705 -98.36 -100.41 -33.20
C GLN A 705 -97.09 -99.63 -33.54
N ASN A 706 -96.41 -99.97 -34.64
CA ASN A 706 -95.18 -99.26 -35.04
C ASN A 706 -95.45 -97.79 -35.42
N LEU A 707 -96.57 -97.49 -36.08
CA LEU A 707 -97.00 -96.10 -36.33
C LEU A 707 -97.17 -95.30 -35.04
N GLN A 708 -97.87 -95.85 -34.04
CA GLN A 708 -98.05 -95.18 -32.73
C GLN A 708 -96.73 -94.99 -31.99
N SER A 709 -95.76 -95.90 -32.14
CA SER A 709 -94.40 -95.75 -31.61
C SER A 709 -93.64 -94.61 -32.30
N ILE A 710 -93.73 -94.52 -33.63
CA ILE A 710 -93.10 -93.48 -34.45
C ILE A 710 -93.69 -92.09 -34.14
N GLU A 711 -95.01 -91.95 -34.10
CA GLU A 711 -95.68 -90.68 -33.73
C GLU A 711 -95.27 -90.21 -32.33
N LYS A 712 -95.24 -91.12 -31.35
CA LYS A 712 -94.83 -90.81 -29.97
C LYS A 712 -93.37 -90.38 -29.87
N LYS A 713 -92.47 -90.95 -30.68
CA LYS A 713 -91.05 -90.54 -30.77
C LYS A 713 -90.88 -89.21 -31.51
N ASN A 714 -91.65 -88.95 -32.56
CA ASN A 714 -91.65 -87.66 -33.27
C ASN A 714 -92.13 -86.52 -32.35
N GLY A 715 -93.14 -86.76 -31.50
CA GLY A 715 -93.52 -85.82 -30.43
C GLY A 715 -92.35 -85.51 -29.48
N GLN A 716 -91.62 -86.53 -29.03
CA GLN A 716 -90.44 -86.36 -28.18
C GLN A 716 -89.30 -85.56 -28.86
N ILE A 717 -89.09 -85.73 -30.16
CA ILE A 717 -88.14 -84.90 -30.92
C ILE A 717 -88.61 -83.44 -30.98
N LEU A 718 -89.89 -83.18 -31.21
CA LEU A 718 -90.42 -81.81 -31.28
C LEU A 718 -90.29 -81.06 -29.94
N ASP A 719 -90.48 -81.73 -28.81
CA ASP A 719 -90.28 -81.13 -27.49
C ASP A 719 -88.79 -80.88 -27.17
N GLU A 720 -87.89 -81.84 -27.45
CA GLU A 720 -86.45 -81.63 -27.24
C GLU A 720 -85.86 -80.59 -28.22
N LEU A 721 -86.39 -80.48 -29.46
CA LEU A 721 -86.07 -79.39 -30.39
C LEU A 721 -86.54 -78.02 -29.88
N ARG A 722 -87.75 -77.96 -29.29
CA ARG A 722 -88.25 -76.74 -28.64
C ARG A 722 -87.35 -76.32 -27.49
N HIS A 723 -86.98 -77.25 -26.61
CA HIS A 723 -86.05 -76.98 -25.50
C HIS A 723 -84.66 -76.55 -25.99
N TYR A 724 -84.13 -77.17 -27.04
CA TYR A 724 -82.89 -76.78 -27.69
C TYR A 724 -82.95 -75.34 -28.23
N SER A 725 -83.99 -75.02 -29.00
CA SER A 725 -84.20 -73.69 -29.61
C SER A 725 -84.28 -72.58 -28.55
N THR A 726 -85.10 -72.77 -27.50
CA THR A 726 -85.21 -71.80 -26.40
C THR A 726 -83.88 -71.63 -25.65
N SER A 727 -83.14 -72.73 -25.42
CA SER A 727 -81.82 -72.66 -24.76
C SER A 727 -80.80 -71.89 -25.60
N LEU A 728 -80.81 -72.09 -26.92
CA LEU A 728 -79.93 -71.39 -27.88
C LEU A 728 -80.26 -69.89 -27.97
N GLN A 729 -81.55 -69.53 -28.04
CA GLN A 729 -81.99 -68.13 -28.00
C GLN A 729 -81.56 -67.44 -26.71
N ASN A 730 -81.76 -68.07 -25.55
CA ASN A 730 -81.33 -67.55 -24.26
C ASN A 730 -79.81 -67.37 -24.19
N SER A 731 -79.03 -68.32 -24.73
CA SER A 731 -77.56 -68.21 -24.80
C SER A 731 -77.13 -66.99 -25.62
N ASN A 732 -77.72 -66.78 -26.79
CA ASN A 732 -77.42 -65.62 -27.64
C ASN A 732 -77.77 -64.28 -26.95
N ILE A 733 -78.92 -64.21 -26.26
CA ILE A 733 -79.31 -63.03 -25.46
C ILE A 733 -78.29 -62.76 -24.35
N LYS A 734 -77.81 -63.79 -23.66
CA LYS A 734 -76.79 -63.65 -22.61
C LYS A 734 -75.41 -63.26 -23.17
N GLN A 735 -75.03 -63.73 -24.37
CA GLN A 735 -73.82 -63.28 -25.04
C GLN A 735 -73.88 -61.79 -25.41
N ILE A 736 -75.04 -61.29 -25.88
CA ILE A 736 -75.26 -59.85 -26.13
C ILE A 736 -75.21 -59.06 -24.81
N GLN A 737 -75.84 -59.56 -23.73
CA GLN A 737 -75.75 -58.94 -22.40
C GLN A 737 -74.30 -58.83 -21.91
N LYS A 738 -73.48 -59.88 -22.12
CA LYS A 738 -72.04 -59.88 -21.78
C LYS A 738 -71.26 -58.82 -22.57
N PHE A 739 -71.56 -58.65 -23.86
CA PHE A 739 -70.90 -57.64 -24.71
C PHE A 739 -71.14 -56.22 -24.18
N LEU A 740 -72.39 -55.86 -23.87
CA LEU A 740 -72.74 -54.53 -23.36
C LEU A 740 -72.05 -54.22 -22.02
N ILE A 741 -72.01 -55.19 -21.09
CA ILE A 741 -71.31 -55.05 -19.80
C ILE A 741 -69.80 -54.85 -20.00
N LEU A 742 -69.18 -55.52 -20.98
CA LEU A 742 -67.78 -55.33 -21.31
C LEU A 742 -67.50 -53.94 -21.92
N GLU A 743 -68.42 -53.40 -22.71
CA GLU A 743 -68.29 -52.05 -23.26
C GLU A 743 -68.37 -50.98 -22.15
N GLU A 744 -69.34 -51.06 -21.24
CA GLU A 744 -69.42 -50.15 -20.09
C GLU A 744 -68.20 -50.27 -19.16
N LYS A 745 -67.70 -51.50 -18.93
CA LYS A 745 -66.46 -51.73 -18.18
C LYS A 745 -65.26 -51.06 -18.85
N ASN A 746 -65.11 -51.21 -20.16
CA ASN A 746 -64.02 -50.61 -20.93
C ASN A 746 -64.07 -49.08 -20.91
N LYS A 747 -65.26 -48.48 -21.02
CA LYS A 747 -65.46 -47.03 -20.85
C LYS A 747 -65.06 -46.57 -19.45
N CYS A 748 -65.52 -47.27 -18.42
CA CYS A 748 -65.20 -46.94 -17.02
C CYS A 748 -63.68 -47.03 -16.75
N SER A 749 -63.00 -48.03 -17.30
CA SER A 749 -61.54 -48.17 -17.21
C SER A 749 -60.78 -46.98 -17.81
N ARG A 750 -61.24 -46.44 -18.94
CA ARG A 750 -60.62 -45.24 -19.57
C ARG A 750 -60.80 -43.99 -18.71
N GLU A 751 -62.00 -43.78 -18.14
CA GLU A 751 -62.24 -42.66 -17.21
C GLU A 751 -61.32 -42.77 -15.97
N ILE A 752 -61.12 -43.96 -15.41
CA ILE A 752 -60.21 -44.19 -14.26
C ILE A 752 -58.78 -43.76 -14.59
N GLU A 753 -58.29 -44.12 -15.78
CA GLU A 753 -56.93 -43.81 -16.24
C GLU A 753 -56.72 -42.30 -16.46
N GLU A 754 -57.72 -41.62 -17.02
CA GLU A 754 -57.72 -40.16 -17.18
C GLU A 754 -57.72 -39.42 -15.82
N TYR A 755 -58.57 -39.84 -14.87
CA TYR A 755 -58.61 -39.26 -13.53
C TYR A 755 -57.34 -39.55 -12.72
N LYS A 756 -56.71 -40.72 -12.91
CA LYS A 756 -55.40 -41.04 -12.33
C LYS A 756 -54.32 -40.09 -12.84
N SER A 757 -54.24 -39.84 -14.15
CA SER A 757 -53.28 -38.90 -14.73
C SER A 757 -53.46 -37.47 -14.18
N LYS A 758 -54.72 -37.01 -14.08
CA LYS A 758 -55.05 -35.70 -13.47
C LYS A 758 -54.67 -35.62 -11.99
N HIS A 759 -54.83 -36.71 -11.23
CA HIS A 759 -54.38 -36.78 -9.84
C HIS A 759 -52.85 -36.69 -9.73
N GLU A 760 -52.11 -37.46 -10.55
CA GLU A 760 -50.64 -37.42 -10.56
C GLU A 760 -50.10 -36.03 -10.90
N GLN A 761 -50.71 -35.31 -11.85
CA GLN A 761 -50.31 -33.93 -12.17
C GLN A 761 -50.51 -33.01 -10.95
N ILE A 762 -51.70 -33.00 -10.34
CA ILE A 762 -52.00 -32.14 -9.18
C ILE A 762 -51.11 -32.48 -7.98
N PHE A 763 -50.79 -33.76 -7.78
CA PHE A 763 -49.86 -34.18 -6.73
C PHE A 763 -48.43 -33.65 -6.96
N ARG A 764 -47.95 -33.64 -8.22
CA ARG A 764 -46.64 -33.05 -8.59
C ARG A 764 -46.64 -31.52 -8.42
N GLU A 765 -47.70 -30.83 -8.83
CA GLU A 765 -47.87 -29.38 -8.62
C GLU A 765 -47.89 -29.02 -7.12
N LYS A 766 -48.69 -29.75 -6.34
CA LYS A 766 -48.82 -29.57 -4.88
C LYS A 766 -47.50 -29.80 -4.15
N THR A 767 -46.81 -30.90 -4.42
CA THR A 767 -45.52 -31.21 -3.79
C THR A 767 -44.40 -30.26 -4.21
N ALA A 768 -44.49 -29.60 -5.37
CA ALA A 768 -43.60 -28.50 -5.74
C ALA A 768 -43.85 -27.23 -4.89
N PHE A 769 -45.12 -26.83 -4.71
CA PHE A 769 -45.46 -25.70 -3.83
C PHE A 769 -45.16 -25.98 -2.35
N GLU A 770 -45.34 -27.23 -1.87
CA GLU A 770 -44.99 -27.64 -0.51
C GLU A 770 -43.46 -27.57 -0.24
N ARG A 771 -42.62 -27.73 -1.28
CA ARG A 771 -41.17 -27.46 -1.19
C ARG A 771 -40.88 -25.97 -1.12
N GLN A 772 -41.40 -25.18 -2.09
CA GLN A 772 -41.26 -23.72 -2.08
C GLN A 772 -41.73 -23.08 -0.76
N LEU A 773 -42.77 -23.63 -0.12
CA LEU A 773 -43.24 -23.17 1.18
C LEU A 773 -42.18 -23.35 2.28
N LYS A 774 -41.47 -24.48 2.31
CA LYS A 774 -40.38 -24.72 3.26
C LYS A 774 -39.19 -23.81 2.97
N ASP A 775 -38.79 -23.71 1.71
CA ASP A 775 -37.66 -22.88 1.28
C ASP A 775 -37.89 -21.41 1.69
N LEU A 776 -39.10 -20.89 1.44
CA LEU A 776 -39.50 -19.53 1.85
C LEU A 776 -39.61 -19.36 3.37
N GLN A 777 -40.02 -20.40 4.12
CA GLN A 777 -40.04 -20.37 5.59
C GLN A 777 -38.63 -20.31 6.20
N GLU A 778 -37.67 -21.02 5.62
CA GLU A 778 -36.26 -20.94 6.01
C GLU A 778 -35.62 -19.60 5.61
N GLU A 779 -35.97 -19.04 4.44
CA GLU A 779 -35.59 -17.66 4.05
C GLU A 779 -36.15 -16.62 5.03
N PHE A 780 -37.45 -16.65 5.32
CA PHE A 780 -38.11 -15.74 6.25
C PHE A 780 -37.45 -15.76 7.63
N LYS A 781 -37.22 -16.95 8.18
CA LYS A 781 -36.52 -17.14 9.45
C LYS A 781 -35.11 -16.56 9.39
N ASN A 782 -34.34 -16.88 8.35
CA ASN A 782 -32.98 -16.34 8.16
C ASN A 782 -32.95 -14.81 8.14
N PHE A 783 -33.84 -14.17 7.37
CA PHE A 783 -33.86 -12.71 7.26
C PHE A 783 -34.29 -12.06 8.58
N ARG A 784 -35.28 -12.63 9.29
CA ARG A 784 -35.76 -12.14 10.58
C ARG A 784 -34.71 -12.28 11.69
N GLU A 785 -34.04 -13.42 11.80
CA GLU A 785 -32.96 -13.63 12.78
C GLU A 785 -31.78 -12.68 12.52
N LYS A 786 -31.39 -12.47 11.26
CA LYS A 786 -30.34 -11.52 10.87
C LYS A 786 -30.75 -10.06 11.12
N ALA A 787 -32.01 -9.70 10.93
CA ALA A 787 -32.53 -8.39 11.25
C ALA A 787 -32.46 -8.11 12.76
N ILE A 788 -32.96 -9.04 13.59
CA ILE A 788 -32.92 -8.94 15.05
C ILE A 788 -31.48 -8.85 15.56
N ALA A 789 -30.55 -9.64 15.00
CA ALA A 789 -29.12 -9.56 15.35
C ALA A 789 -28.43 -8.23 14.97
N LYS A 790 -29.02 -7.42 14.09
CA LYS A 790 -28.48 -6.13 13.64
C LYS A 790 -29.13 -4.91 14.31
N THR A 791 -30.43 -4.97 14.62
CA THR A 791 -31.21 -3.83 15.16
C THR A 791 -31.89 -4.08 16.49
N GLY A 792 -31.82 -5.29 17.04
CA GLY A 792 -32.79 -5.75 18.03
C GLY A 792 -34.16 -5.99 17.42
N GLU A 793 -35.15 -6.27 18.28
CA GLU A 793 -36.54 -6.42 17.86
C GLU A 793 -37.15 -5.12 17.31
N LYS A 794 -38.20 -5.26 16.50
CA LYS A 794 -38.88 -4.14 15.83
C LYS A 794 -39.70 -3.32 16.84
N THR A 795 -39.03 -2.39 17.51
CA THR A 795 -39.62 -1.43 18.47
C THR A 795 -40.08 -0.15 17.78
N GLN A 796 -41.00 0.60 18.39
CA GLN A 796 -41.51 1.86 17.84
C GLN A 796 -40.40 2.88 17.51
N ILE A 797 -39.35 2.96 18.35
CA ILE A 797 -38.17 3.81 18.11
C ILE A 797 -37.45 3.40 16.81
N LEU A 798 -37.35 2.10 16.53
CA LEU A 798 -36.76 1.60 15.30
C LEU A 798 -37.65 1.90 14.08
N GLU A 799 -38.97 1.82 14.23
CA GLU A 799 -39.92 2.17 13.16
C GLU A 799 -39.89 3.67 12.82
N GLU A 800 -39.76 4.57 13.80
CA GLU A 800 -39.53 6.00 13.58
C GLU A 800 -38.19 6.30 12.86
N GLN A 801 -37.15 5.51 13.14
CA GLN A 801 -35.87 5.61 12.45
C GLN A 801 -35.97 5.08 11.01
N PHE A 802 -36.69 3.97 10.80
CA PHE A 802 -36.93 3.42 9.47
C PHE A 802 -37.86 4.29 8.61
N ALA A 803 -38.81 5.02 9.20
CA ALA A 803 -39.68 5.97 8.49
C ALA A 803 -38.90 7.13 7.83
N LYS A 804 -37.70 7.44 8.34
CA LYS A 804 -36.79 8.47 7.79
C LYS A 804 -35.90 7.96 6.64
N LEU A 805 -36.03 6.68 6.27
CA LEU A 805 -35.29 6.03 5.18
C LEU A 805 -36.24 5.68 4.01
N PRO A 806 -35.76 5.58 2.75
CA PRO A 806 -36.59 5.18 1.61
C PRO A 806 -37.32 3.84 1.82
N ASN A 807 -38.45 3.64 1.14
CA ASN A 807 -39.23 2.40 1.16
C ASN A 807 -39.03 1.53 -0.11
N ASP A 808 -38.02 1.83 -0.93
CA ASP A 808 -37.57 0.96 -2.03
C ASP A 808 -36.30 0.20 -1.63
N ILE A 809 -36.30 -1.12 -1.86
CA ILE A 809 -35.16 -2.00 -1.63
C ILE A 809 -33.97 -1.60 -2.50
N ASN A 810 -34.20 -1.24 -3.77
CA ASN A 810 -33.11 -0.89 -4.68
C ASN A 810 -32.43 0.42 -4.25
N GLU A 811 -33.21 1.39 -3.76
CA GLU A 811 -32.65 2.61 -3.18
C GLU A 811 -31.92 2.35 -1.85
N ILE A 812 -32.46 1.53 -0.94
CA ILE A 812 -31.76 1.15 0.30
C ILE A 812 -30.42 0.47 -0.03
N GLU A 813 -30.39 -0.48 -0.96
CA GLU A 813 -29.16 -1.16 -1.38
C GLU A 813 -28.16 -0.19 -2.03
N ARG A 814 -28.63 0.76 -2.86
CA ARG A 814 -27.79 1.84 -3.40
C ARG A 814 -27.24 2.75 -2.31
N GLN A 815 -28.02 3.09 -1.28
CA GLN A 815 -27.54 3.91 -0.16
C GLN A 815 -26.58 3.13 0.75
N PHE A 816 -26.85 1.85 1.03
CA PHE A 816 -25.98 0.95 1.75
C PHE A 816 -24.62 0.80 1.05
N HIS A 817 -24.60 0.42 -0.23
CA HIS A 817 -23.35 0.30 -1.00
C HIS A 817 -22.58 1.62 -1.09
N LYS A 818 -23.26 2.78 -1.22
CA LYS A 818 -22.61 4.11 -1.17
C LYS A 818 -22.00 4.39 0.20
N ALA A 819 -22.66 4.04 1.30
CA ALA A 819 -22.16 4.24 2.65
C ALA A 819 -20.99 3.29 2.97
N THR A 820 -21.12 2.00 2.65
CA THR A 820 -20.04 1.00 2.81
C THR A 820 -18.82 1.34 1.97
N SER A 821 -18.99 1.82 0.73
CA SER A 821 -17.85 2.27 -0.11
C SER A 821 -17.14 3.49 0.48
N LYS A 822 -17.87 4.41 1.12
CA LYS A 822 -17.29 5.53 1.87
C LYS A 822 -16.56 5.06 3.12
N LEU A 823 -17.13 4.13 3.89
CA LEU A 823 -16.46 3.58 5.07
C LEU A 823 -15.17 2.85 4.68
N ASN A 824 -15.21 2.01 3.64
CA ASN A 824 -14.04 1.25 3.14
C ASN A 824 -12.96 2.13 2.49
N SER A 825 -13.24 3.42 2.21
CA SER A 825 -12.24 4.39 1.72
C SER A 825 -11.67 5.29 2.83
N LEU A 826 -12.11 5.09 4.08
CA LEU A 826 -11.55 5.73 5.27
C LEU A 826 -10.72 4.69 6.01
N GLU A 827 -9.41 4.86 6.06
CA GLU A 827 -8.49 3.91 6.68
C GLU A 827 -8.78 3.73 8.19
N SER A 828 -8.58 2.50 8.69
CA SER A 828 -8.85 2.15 10.08
C SER A 828 -7.68 2.56 10.98
N GLU A 829 -7.56 3.85 11.25
CA GLU A 829 -6.66 4.39 12.28
C GLU A 829 -7.13 3.96 13.69
N ASP A 830 -6.21 3.83 14.66
CA ASP A 830 -6.51 3.35 16.01
C ASP A 830 -7.17 4.47 16.85
N ALA A 831 -8.50 4.50 16.83
CA ALA A 831 -9.29 5.67 17.20
C ALA A 831 -9.09 6.13 18.65
N ASP A 832 -8.99 5.19 19.60
CA ASP A 832 -8.91 5.53 21.03
C ASP A 832 -7.52 6.10 21.39
N ALA A 833 -6.46 5.67 20.69
CA ALA A 833 -5.12 6.26 20.83
C ALA A 833 -5.09 7.71 20.32
N ILE A 834 -5.75 8.00 19.20
CA ILE A 834 -5.80 9.34 18.59
C ILE A 834 -6.62 10.32 19.44
N ILE A 835 -7.76 9.89 19.98
CA ILE A 835 -8.58 10.71 20.89
C ILE A 835 -7.75 11.13 22.11
N LYS A 836 -7.03 10.18 22.72
CA LYS A 836 -6.17 10.47 23.87
C LYS A 836 -5.00 11.40 23.54
N GLU A 837 -4.30 11.19 22.42
CA GLU A 837 -3.20 12.08 22.01
C GLU A 837 -3.70 13.51 21.76
N TYR A 838 -4.89 13.67 21.18
CA TYR A 838 -5.50 14.99 20.95
C TYR A 838 -5.78 15.75 22.26
N GLU A 839 -6.35 15.09 23.27
CA GLU A 839 -6.62 15.70 24.57
C GLU A 839 -5.33 16.11 25.30
N GLU A 840 -4.32 15.23 25.31
CA GLU A 840 -3.00 15.52 25.89
C GLU A 840 -2.34 16.74 25.21
N LYS A 841 -2.34 16.79 23.87
CA LYS A 841 -1.73 17.88 23.09
C LYS A 841 -2.50 19.21 23.20
N LYS A 842 -3.81 19.18 23.44
CA LYS A 842 -4.61 20.38 23.72
C LYS A 842 -4.15 21.08 25.00
N ILE A 843 -4.02 20.31 26.09
CA ILE A 843 -3.62 20.83 27.41
C ILE A 843 -2.18 21.34 27.38
N GLU A 844 -1.30 20.69 26.62
CA GLU A 844 0.09 21.12 26.43
C GLU A 844 0.18 22.48 25.69
N LEU A 845 -0.62 22.69 24.64
CA LEU A 845 -0.68 23.97 23.92
C LEU A 845 -1.21 25.12 24.77
N GLU A 846 -2.25 24.87 25.57
CA GLU A 846 -2.82 25.88 26.46
C GLU A 846 -1.75 26.39 27.44
N ARG A 847 -1.01 25.48 28.09
CA ARG A 847 0.09 25.80 29.02
C ARG A 847 1.23 26.58 28.35
N ILE A 848 1.73 26.13 27.19
CA ILE A 848 2.83 26.82 26.50
C ILE A 848 2.41 28.22 26.04
N SER A 849 1.14 28.40 25.65
CA SER A 849 0.61 29.72 25.27
C SER A 849 0.52 30.71 26.45
N GLU A 850 0.47 30.22 27.68
CA GLU A 850 0.47 31.03 28.90
C GLU A 850 1.90 31.41 29.29
N ASN A 851 2.83 30.45 29.24
CA ASN A 851 4.27 30.71 29.42
C ASN A 851 4.78 31.81 28.49
N ILE A 852 4.52 31.73 27.18
CA ILE A 852 5.01 32.70 26.19
C ILE A 852 4.55 34.13 26.54
N LYS A 853 3.30 34.31 26.99
CA LYS A 853 2.78 35.63 27.43
C LYS A 853 3.51 36.16 28.66
N ASN A 854 3.84 35.28 29.60
CA ASN A 854 4.59 35.63 30.81
C ASN A 854 6.03 36.02 30.45
N SER A 855 6.72 35.21 29.65
CA SER A 855 8.06 35.48 29.08
C SER A 855 8.09 36.83 28.33
N GLU A 856 7.08 37.10 27.49
CA GLU A 856 6.90 38.38 26.78
C GLU A 856 6.76 39.59 27.70
N SER A 857 6.12 39.44 28.86
CA SER A 857 5.95 40.55 29.81
C SER A 857 7.26 40.92 30.50
N ILE A 858 8.09 39.93 30.82
CA ILE A 858 9.34 40.07 31.56
C ILE A 858 10.39 40.81 30.72
N PHE A 859 10.65 40.37 29.47
CA PHE A 859 11.71 41.03 28.68
C PHE A 859 11.36 42.48 28.28
N LYS A 860 10.06 42.82 28.20
CA LYS A 860 9.59 44.19 27.97
C LYS A 860 9.93 45.12 29.13
N GLN A 861 9.85 44.64 30.37
CA GLN A 861 10.28 45.39 31.56
C GLN A 861 11.81 45.60 31.58
N ILE A 862 12.58 44.53 31.41
CA ILE A 862 14.06 44.58 31.40
C ILE A 862 14.57 45.60 30.36
N ARG A 863 13.98 45.60 29.17
CA ARG A 863 14.32 46.56 28.10
C ARG A 863 14.10 48.02 28.51
N GLN A 864 12.97 48.33 29.16
CA GLN A 864 12.65 49.70 29.59
C GLN A 864 13.66 50.22 30.63
N GLU A 865 14.09 49.36 31.57
CA GLU A 865 15.12 49.72 32.55
C GLU A 865 16.47 50.01 31.90
N MET A 866 16.88 49.19 30.93
CA MET A 866 18.12 49.39 30.16
C MET A 866 18.11 50.73 29.40
N GLU A 867 17.02 51.02 28.68
CA GLU A 867 16.88 52.26 27.90
C GLU A 867 16.85 53.52 28.78
N ILE A 868 16.53 53.43 30.07
CA ILE A 868 16.65 54.56 31.02
C ILE A 868 18.11 54.71 31.46
N MET A 869 18.71 53.62 31.96
CA MET A 869 20.05 53.60 32.54
C MET A 869 21.16 53.98 31.54
N GLU A 870 21.00 53.62 30.26
CA GLU A 870 21.93 53.99 29.19
C GLU A 870 22.03 55.51 29.03
N ARG A 871 20.88 56.21 29.00
CA ARG A 871 20.82 57.66 28.77
C ARG A 871 21.53 58.43 29.87
N GLU A 872 21.42 57.99 31.12
CA GLU A 872 22.17 58.58 32.25
C GLU A 872 23.69 58.40 32.11
N TRP A 873 24.14 57.18 31.78
CA TRP A 873 25.57 56.87 31.67
C TRP A 873 26.24 57.63 30.51
N ILE A 874 25.58 57.71 29.35
CA ILE A 874 26.12 58.40 28.16
C ILE A 874 26.40 59.88 28.44
N VAL A 875 25.44 60.60 29.05
CA VAL A 875 25.56 62.04 29.32
C VAL A 875 26.75 62.32 30.24
N ASN A 876 26.91 61.53 31.30
CA ASN A 876 28.01 61.69 32.26
C ASN A 876 29.38 61.40 31.62
N MET A 877 29.48 60.37 30.77
CA MET A 877 30.72 60.03 30.05
C MET A 877 31.13 61.09 29.01
N GLU A 878 30.17 61.65 28.27
CA GLU A 878 30.45 62.69 27.28
C GLU A 878 30.98 63.98 27.94
N GLU A 879 30.47 64.36 29.10
CA GLU A 879 31.02 65.46 29.89
C GLU A 879 32.48 65.22 30.32
N ILE A 880 32.81 64.00 30.76
CA ILE A 880 34.17 63.63 31.18
C ILE A 880 35.13 63.67 30.00
N ILE A 881 34.76 63.08 28.86
CA ILE A 881 35.59 63.04 27.66
C ILE A 881 35.78 64.46 27.09
N LYS A 882 34.77 65.33 27.12
CA LYS A 882 34.90 66.75 26.75
C LYS A 882 35.90 67.50 27.64
N LYS A 883 35.89 67.27 28.96
CA LYS A 883 36.85 67.85 29.92
C LYS A 883 38.27 67.30 29.76
N LEU A 884 38.40 66.07 29.26
CA LEU A 884 39.66 65.39 28.97
C LEU A 884 40.27 65.89 27.64
N ASN A 885 39.46 65.97 26.57
CA ASN A 885 39.89 66.34 25.22
C ASN A 885 40.59 67.71 25.20
N VAL A 886 39.95 68.74 25.76
CA VAL A 886 40.49 70.11 25.84
C VAL A 886 41.87 70.18 26.50
N LYS A 887 42.18 69.25 27.44
CA LYS A 887 43.48 69.18 28.11
C LYS A 887 44.53 68.38 27.32
N PHE A 888 44.09 67.42 26.52
CA PHE A 888 44.91 66.57 25.67
C PHE A 888 45.32 67.31 24.39
N GLU A 889 44.37 67.97 23.73
CA GLU A 889 44.54 68.85 22.59
C GLU A 889 45.58 69.95 22.91
N TRP A 890 45.39 70.70 24.00
CA TRP A 890 46.36 71.70 24.49
C TRP A 890 47.76 71.11 24.78
N LEU A 891 47.86 69.86 25.25
CA LEU A 891 49.15 69.21 25.48
C LEU A 891 49.86 68.84 24.17
N PHE A 892 49.10 68.47 23.13
CA PHE A 892 49.62 68.15 21.80
C PHE A 892 50.01 69.40 21.01
N GLU A 893 49.24 70.50 21.09
CA GLU A 893 49.61 71.79 20.50
C GLU A 893 51.00 72.24 20.96
N GLN A 894 51.24 72.18 22.28
CA GLN A 894 52.52 72.57 22.89
C GLN A 894 53.69 71.61 22.54
N PHE A 895 53.40 70.41 22.01
CA PHE A 895 54.42 69.48 21.48
C PHE A 895 54.76 69.75 20.00
N GLY A 896 53.87 70.45 19.29
CA GLY A 896 53.93 70.74 17.85
C GLY A 896 52.99 69.89 16.99
N GLY A 897 51.92 69.35 17.57
CA GLY A 897 50.97 68.44 16.90
C GLY A 897 49.51 68.71 17.29
N GLY A 898 48.64 67.74 17.01
CA GLY A 898 47.22 67.75 17.40
C GLY A 898 46.79 66.40 17.99
N GLY A 899 45.72 66.39 18.79
CA GLY A 899 45.21 65.17 19.40
C GLY A 899 43.75 65.29 19.85
N GLU A 900 42.98 64.22 19.66
CA GLU A 900 41.54 64.14 19.92
C GLU A 900 41.17 62.81 20.62
N ILE A 901 40.12 62.79 21.42
CA ILE A 901 39.63 61.64 22.20
C ILE A 901 38.13 61.47 21.97
N GLN A 902 37.71 60.28 21.53
CA GLN A 902 36.32 60.00 21.12
C GLN A 902 35.72 58.81 21.87
N LEU A 903 34.41 58.87 22.15
CA LEU A 903 33.62 57.78 22.72
C LEU A 903 33.03 56.91 21.60
N ILE A 904 33.33 55.60 21.63
CA ILE A 904 32.71 54.57 20.80
C ILE A 904 31.46 54.07 21.52
N LYS A 905 30.32 54.11 20.84
CA LYS A 905 29.06 53.48 21.25
C LYS A 905 28.76 52.32 20.32
N ALA A 906 28.36 51.18 20.86
CA ALA A 906 27.90 50.03 20.10
C ALA A 906 26.39 50.15 19.77
N GLN A 907 25.86 49.18 19.04
CA GLN A 907 24.43 49.08 18.70
C GLN A 907 23.79 47.88 19.41
N ASN A 908 22.48 47.67 19.24
CA ASN A 908 21.77 46.46 19.70
C ASN A 908 21.95 46.09 21.18
N TYR A 909 22.09 47.09 22.07
CA TYR A 909 22.32 46.92 23.51
C TYR A 909 23.64 46.19 23.89
N GLU A 910 24.61 46.15 22.99
CA GLU A 910 25.95 45.55 23.22
C GLU A 910 26.88 46.46 24.03
N TYR A 911 26.49 46.81 25.27
CA TYR A 911 27.26 47.75 26.12
C TYR A 911 28.70 47.31 26.38
N GLU A 912 28.98 46.01 26.34
CA GLU A 912 30.33 45.41 26.40
C GLU A 912 31.30 45.96 25.35
N ASN A 913 30.79 46.46 24.22
CA ASN A 913 31.56 46.95 23.07
C ASN A 913 31.82 48.48 23.11
N TYR A 914 31.40 49.20 24.15
CA TYR A 914 31.64 50.64 24.30
C TYR A 914 33.12 50.90 24.65
N GLY A 915 33.71 52.01 24.17
CA GLY A 915 35.16 52.22 24.31
C GLY A 915 35.65 53.66 24.09
N ILE A 916 36.92 53.94 24.40
CA ILE A 916 37.56 55.24 24.12
C ILE A 916 38.66 55.08 23.06
N ASP A 917 38.53 55.80 21.96
CA ASP A 917 39.58 55.96 20.96
C ASP A 917 40.39 57.24 21.19
N VAL A 918 41.67 57.19 20.84
CA VAL A 918 42.60 58.33 20.93
C VAL A 918 43.27 58.51 19.58
N LEU A 919 43.14 59.72 19.04
CA LEU A 919 43.58 60.16 17.73
C LEU A 919 44.74 61.16 17.92
N VAL A 920 45.81 61.04 17.14
CA VAL A 920 46.99 61.91 17.25
C VAL A 920 47.57 62.28 15.89
N GLN A 921 48.25 63.43 15.85
CA GLN A 921 48.92 64.00 14.69
C GLN A 921 50.25 64.60 15.14
N PHE A 922 51.37 63.97 14.79
CA PHE A 922 52.73 64.45 15.15
C PHE A 922 53.33 65.46 14.17
N HIS A 923 52.73 65.62 12.99
CA HIS A 923 53.23 66.47 11.92
C HIS A 923 52.05 67.24 11.29
N SER A 924 52.22 68.54 11.04
CA SER A 924 51.21 69.42 10.45
C SER A 924 50.78 69.03 9.02
N SER A 925 51.52 68.14 8.35
CA SER A 925 51.28 67.63 7.00
C SER A 925 50.50 66.30 6.92
N LYS A 926 50.04 65.73 8.05
CA LYS A 926 49.25 64.48 8.09
C LYS A 926 47.95 64.72 8.87
N HIS A 927 46.84 64.09 8.47
CA HIS A 927 45.61 64.10 9.27
C HIS A 927 45.77 63.32 10.60
N LEU A 928 44.88 63.59 11.58
CA LEU A 928 44.70 62.80 12.81
C LEU A 928 44.53 61.30 12.49
N GLN A 929 45.26 60.44 13.20
CA GLN A 929 45.19 58.98 13.05
C GLN A 929 45.04 58.28 14.40
N LYS A 930 44.30 57.17 14.42
CA LYS A 930 44.11 56.35 15.62
C LYS A 930 45.44 55.76 16.09
N LEU A 931 45.65 55.74 17.40
CA LEU A 931 46.78 55.06 18.05
C LEU A 931 46.68 53.54 17.86
N THR A 932 47.24 53.05 16.76
CA THR A 932 47.25 51.63 16.38
C THR A 932 48.68 51.12 16.27
N SER A 933 48.96 49.94 16.83
CA SER A 933 50.30 49.34 16.91
C SER A 933 51.01 49.14 15.57
N ALA A 934 50.27 49.08 14.45
CA ALA A 934 50.79 48.75 13.13
C ALA A 934 51.19 49.97 12.25
N ARG A 935 51.12 51.22 12.73
CA ARG A 935 51.30 52.42 11.87
C ARG A 935 52.14 53.58 12.44
N GLN A 936 52.60 53.50 13.68
CA GLN A 936 53.36 54.57 14.35
C GLN A 936 54.63 54.02 15.00
N SER A 937 55.64 54.86 15.12
CA SER A 937 56.90 54.50 15.79
C SER A 937 56.70 54.22 17.29
N GLY A 938 57.66 53.51 17.90
CA GLY A 938 57.66 53.26 19.35
C GLY A 938 57.71 54.55 20.17
N GLY A 939 58.49 55.54 19.70
CA GLY A 939 58.57 56.87 20.32
C GLY A 939 57.25 57.63 20.26
N GLU A 940 56.64 57.77 19.08
CA GLU A 940 55.33 58.44 18.91
C GLU A 940 54.24 57.85 19.82
N ARG A 941 54.16 56.51 19.92
CA ARG A 941 53.18 55.84 20.80
C ARG A 941 53.45 56.13 22.28
N THR A 942 54.70 56.08 22.72
CA THR A 942 55.09 56.35 24.11
C THR A 942 54.82 57.81 24.49
N VAL A 943 55.16 58.76 23.62
CA VAL A 943 54.82 60.19 23.80
C VAL A 943 53.32 60.41 23.86
N SER A 944 52.54 59.82 22.95
CA SER A 944 51.08 59.96 22.95
C SER A 944 50.44 59.46 24.24
N THR A 945 50.90 58.31 24.73
CA THR A 945 50.41 57.73 25.98
C THR A 945 50.84 58.55 27.19
N ALA A 946 52.06 59.08 27.22
CA ALA A 946 52.49 60.01 28.27
C ALA A 946 51.62 61.28 28.30
N LEU A 947 51.36 61.92 27.15
CA LEU A 947 50.51 63.10 27.06
C LEU A 947 49.04 62.80 27.44
N TYR A 948 48.51 61.62 27.07
CA TYR A 948 47.19 61.16 27.52
C TYR A 948 47.12 61.01 29.04
N LEU A 949 48.11 60.34 29.64
CA LEU A 949 48.15 60.10 31.08
C LEU A 949 48.35 61.43 31.85
N ILE A 950 49.08 62.40 31.31
CA ILE A 950 49.18 63.76 31.87
C ILE A 950 47.84 64.52 31.74
N ALA A 951 47.10 64.38 30.62
CA ALA A 951 45.77 64.96 30.44
C ALA A 951 44.76 64.36 31.44
N LEU A 952 44.77 63.04 31.59
CA LEU A 952 43.94 62.29 32.54
C LEU A 952 44.29 62.64 33.99
N HIS A 953 45.57 62.68 34.35
CA HIS A 953 46.03 63.12 35.67
C HIS A 953 45.52 64.52 36.03
N ARG A 954 45.51 65.45 35.06
CA ARG A 954 44.92 66.80 35.18
C ARG A 954 43.37 66.83 35.28
N CYS A 955 42.68 65.71 35.08
CA CYS A 955 41.27 65.53 35.44
C CYS A 955 41.10 64.92 36.85
N THR A 956 42.12 64.29 37.42
CA THR A 956 42.08 63.73 38.78
C THR A 956 42.44 64.74 39.87
N GLN A 957 42.18 64.38 41.13
CA GLN A 957 42.59 65.14 42.32
C GLN A 957 43.75 64.46 43.09
N SER A 958 44.63 63.72 42.42
CA SER A 958 45.77 63.06 43.07
C SER A 958 46.78 64.08 43.61
N PRO A 959 47.30 63.96 44.85
CA PRO A 959 48.14 64.99 45.46
C PRO A 959 49.61 64.94 45.02
N PHE A 960 50.06 63.79 44.52
CA PHE A 960 51.41 63.58 43.99
C PHE A 960 51.37 62.63 42.78
N CYS A 961 52.42 62.66 41.96
CA CYS A 961 52.62 61.78 40.82
C CYS A 961 54.07 61.26 40.84
N ILE A 962 54.25 59.96 40.64
CA ILE A 962 55.56 59.33 40.51
C ILE A 962 55.76 58.86 39.07
N ILE A 963 56.91 59.22 38.51
CA ILE A 963 57.36 58.98 37.14
C ILE A 963 58.70 58.24 37.22
N ASP A 964 58.72 56.94 36.90
CA ASP A 964 59.95 56.12 36.85
C ASP A 964 60.37 55.90 35.39
N GLU A 965 61.44 56.58 34.96
CA GLU A 965 62.18 56.34 33.70
C GLU A 965 61.34 56.30 32.39
N ILE A 966 60.32 57.19 32.28
CA ILE A 966 59.46 57.40 31.09
C ILE A 966 60.24 57.67 29.78
N ASN A 967 61.50 58.09 29.87
CA ASN A 967 62.33 58.39 28.70
C ASN A 967 63.00 57.18 28.03
N GLN A 968 62.89 55.98 28.60
CA GLN A 968 63.37 54.77 27.91
C GLN A 968 62.50 54.48 26.67
N GLY A 969 63.06 54.68 25.47
CA GLY A 969 62.37 54.48 24.18
C GLY A 969 61.86 55.76 23.50
N MET A 970 62.22 56.94 24.01
CA MET A 970 62.01 58.23 23.32
C MET A 970 63.30 58.73 22.66
N ASP A 971 63.17 59.42 21.52
CA ASP A 971 64.29 60.13 20.89
C ASP A 971 64.71 61.35 21.73
N PRO A 972 65.99 61.79 21.69
CA PRO A 972 66.48 62.85 22.58
C PRO A 972 65.70 64.18 22.53
N ASP A 973 65.20 64.59 21.37
CA ASP A 973 64.36 65.79 21.24
C ASP A 973 62.95 65.60 21.78
N ASN A 974 62.38 64.41 21.62
CA ASN A 974 61.06 64.04 22.15
C ASN A 974 61.12 63.92 23.69
N ASP A 975 62.19 63.34 24.23
CA ASP A 975 62.52 63.30 25.67
C ASP A 975 62.62 64.73 26.24
N LYS A 976 63.47 65.57 25.62
CA LYS A 976 63.68 66.97 25.99
C LYS A 976 62.38 67.79 25.97
N LYS A 977 61.56 67.68 24.91
CA LYS A 977 60.24 68.33 24.82
C LYS A 977 59.31 67.86 25.93
N THR A 978 59.22 66.55 26.16
CA THR A 978 58.32 65.96 27.19
C THR A 978 58.68 66.46 28.58
N PHE A 979 59.97 66.51 28.92
CA PHE A 979 60.42 67.07 30.19
C PHE A 979 60.27 68.59 30.29
N GLN A 980 60.40 69.34 29.19
CA GLN A 980 60.09 70.77 29.17
C GLN A 980 58.60 71.03 29.42
N LEU A 981 57.70 70.24 28.82
CA LEU A 981 56.25 70.34 29.08
C LEU A 981 55.91 69.99 30.54
N LEU A 982 56.52 68.94 31.10
CA LEU A 982 56.38 68.61 32.53
C LEU A 982 56.88 69.76 33.42
N ALA A 983 58.11 70.25 33.21
CA ALA A 983 58.69 71.34 33.99
C ALA A 983 57.88 72.64 33.90
N ASN A 984 57.42 73.02 32.70
CA ASN A 984 56.56 74.19 32.49
C ASN A 984 55.18 74.01 33.12
N SER A 985 54.62 72.80 33.13
CA SER A 985 53.33 72.54 33.79
C SER A 985 53.38 72.78 35.30
N VAL A 986 54.52 72.48 35.94
CA VAL A 986 54.74 72.62 37.39
C VAL A 986 54.96 74.08 37.82
N ARG A 987 55.19 75.01 36.89
CA ARG A 987 55.36 76.45 37.19
C ARG A 987 54.10 77.09 37.77
N LYS A 988 52.90 76.64 37.37
CA LYS A 988 51.60 77.15 37.86
C LYS A 988 51.40 76.82 39.36
N GLU A 989 50.36 77.39 39.99
CA GLU A 989 50.17 77.28 41.45
C GLU A 989 49.54 75.96 41.90
N SER A 990 48.45 75.54 41.23
CA SER A 990 47.71 74.31 41.55
C SER A 990 48.20 73.13 40.69
N VAL A 991 49.34 72.55 41.08
CA VAL A 991 49.96 71.38 40.43
C VAL A 991 50.46 70.42 41.52
N PRO A 992 50.22 69.09 41.40
CA PRO A 992 50.66 68.10 42.40
C PRO A 992 52.19 68.03 42.55
N GLN A 993 52.63 67.30 43.58
CA GLN A 993 54.05 67.03 43.82
C GLN A 993 54.54 65.94 42.87
N TYR A 994 55.56 66.22 42.06
CA TYR A 994 56.14 65.24 41.14
C TYR A 994 57.41 64.63 41.70
N PHE A 995 57.56 63.33 41.54
CA PHE A 995 58.80 62.57 41.73
C PHE A 995 59.20 61.97 40.39
N VAL A 996 60.27 62.48 39.79
CA VAL A 996 60.78 62.06 38.48
C VAL A 996 62.10 61.36 38.66
N ILE A 997 62.20 60.08 38.28
CA ILE A 997 63.45 59.32 38.30
C ILE A 997 64.08 59.29 36.91
N SER A 998 65.40 59.52 36.87
CA SER A 998 66.21 59.47 35.65
C SER A 998 67.63 58.97 35.96
N PRO A 999 68.24 58.14 35.08
CA PRO A 999 69.65 57.77 35.18
C PRO A 999 70.62 58.89 34.77
N LYS A 1000 70.13 59.95 34.10
CA LYS A 1000 70.96 61.05 33.57
C LYS A 1000 70.47 62.41 34.09
N LEU A 1001 71.42 63.28 34.48
CA LEU A 1001 71.15 64.70 34.63
C LEU A 1001 71.05 65.31 33.22
N LEU A 1002 69.89 65.84 32.86
CA LEU A 1002 69.67 66.54 31.59
C LEU A 1002 70.18 68.00 31.72
N PRO A 1003 71.22 68.44 30.98
CA PRO A 1003 71.80 69.77 31.18
C PRO A 1003 70.83 70.91 30.90
N SER A 1004 69.92 70.74 29.93
CA SER A 1004 68.89 71.72 29.54
C SER A 1004 67.70 71.79 30.51
N LEU A 1005 67.83 71.25 31.72
CA LEU A 1005 66.90 71.43 32.85
C LEU A 1005 67.51 72.27 33.98
N LEU A 1006 68.75 72.76 33.83
CA LEU A 1006 69.32 73.78 34.71
C LEU A 1006 68.63 75.13 34.41
N PRO A 1007 68.01 75.77 35.42
CA PRO A 1007 67.21 76.98 35.19
C PRO A 1007 68.02 78.28 35.35
N ASP A 1008 67.55 79.33 34.69
CA ASP A 1008 67.83 80.72 35.07
C ASP A 1008 67.29 81.01 36.49
N ASP A 1009 68.01 81.88 37.23
CA ASP A 1009 68.07 81.88 38.71
C ASP A 1009 66.72 81.83 39.45
N ASP A 1010 65.68 82.53 39.00
CA ASP A 1010 64.41 82.67 39.73
C ASP A 1010 63.64 81.35 39.93
N SER A 1011 63.82 80.35 39.07
CA SER A 1011 63.03 79.11 39.15
C SER A 1011 63.65 77.98 39.99
N VAL A 1012 64.86 78.20 40.54
CA VAL A 1012 65.57 77.25 41.43
C VAL A 1012 64.74 76.85 42.66
N ASN A 1013 63.93 77.75 43.22
CA ASN A 1013 63.15 77.50 44.45
C ASN A 1013 62.03 76.44 44.31
N ASN A 1014 61.64 76.04 43.09
CA ASN A 1014 60.53 75.10 42.87
C ASN A 1014 60.97 73.66 42.53
N ILE A 1015 62.28 73.40 42.41
CA ILE A 1015 62.83 72.11 41.98
C ILE A 1015 63.82 71.61 43.04
N ARG A 1016 63.73 70.33 43.44
CA ARG A 1016 64.70 69.69 44.35
C ARG A 1016 65.37 68.51 43.68
N PHE A 1017 66.70 68.52 43.64
CA PHE A 1017 67.51 67.41 43.14
C PHE A 1017 67.97 66.52 44.30
N HIS A 1018 67.75 65.22 44.16
CA HIS A 1018 68.17 64.18 45.09
C HIS A 1018 69.17 63.28 44.37
N PHE A 1019 70.43 63.31 44.78
CA PHE A 1019 71.49 62.48 44.21
C PHE A 1019 71.71 61.24 45.09
N VAL A 1020 71.51 60.06 44.50
CA VAL A 1020 71.59 58.76 45.17
C VAL A 1020 72.86 58.05 44.70
N PHE A 1021 73.87 58.06 45.57
CA PHE A 1021 75.14 57.38 45.39
C PHE A 1021 75.30 56.27 46.43
N ASN A 1022 75.84 55.13 46.00
CA ASN A 1022 76.23 54.01 46.86
C ASN A 1022 77.66 53.59 46.47
N GLY A 1023 78.54 53.39 47.44
CA GLY A 1023 79.96 53.12 47.19
C GLY A 1023 80.79 53.05 48.47
N VAL A 1024 81.97 52.42 48.36
CA VAL A 1024 82.83 52.04 49.50
C VAL A 1024 83.37 53.25 50.28
N PHE A 1025 83.45 54.43 49.68
CA PHE A 1025 83.89 55.67 50.32
C PHE A 1025 82.78 56.73 50.35
N LEU A 1026 81.93 56.67 51.38
CA LEU A 1026 80.97 57.73 51.70
C LEU A 1026 81.55 58.61 52.82
N PRO A 1027 81.90 59.89 52.57
CA PRO A 1027 82.32 60.78 53.64
C PRO A 1027 81.14 61.10 54.56
N ASP A 1028 81.38 61.16 55.88
CA ASP A 1028 80.35 61.54 56.86
C ASP A 1028 79.69 62.87 56.47
N TYR A 1029 78.36 62.84 56.37
CA TYR A 1029 77.51 63.96 55.98
C TYR A 1029 77.63 65.19 56.90
N ASN A 1030 78.16 65.04 58.11
CA ASN A 1030 78.47 66.17 59.01
C ASN A 1030 79.86 66.77 58.78
N HIS A 1031 80.76 66.08 58.06
CA HIS A 1031 82.10 66.54 57.71
C HIS A 1031 82.22 67.07 56.27
N TRP A 1032 81.18 66.96 55.43
CA TRP A 1032 81.23 67.38 54.03
C TRP A 1032 81.15 68.92 53.84
N ILE A 1033 82.30 69.58 53.95
CA ILE A 1033 82.45 71.02 53.70
C ILE A 1033 82.74 71.27 52.21
N LYS A 1034 81.75 71.78 51.47
CA LYS A 1034 81.82 72.08 50.02
C LYS A 1034 83.11 72.81 49.62
N SER A 1035 83.54 73.82 50.38
CA SER A 1035 84.75 74.61 50.11
C SER A 1035 86.06 73.85 50.35
N LYS A 1036 86.10 72.84 51.24
CA LYS A 1036 87.26 71.94 51.37
C LYS A 1036 87.30 70.91 50.25
N TYR A 1037 86.15 70.37 49.85
CA TYR A 1037 86.08 69.36 48.79
C TYR A 1037 86.54 69.91 47.44
N VAL A 1038 86.06 71.10 47.05
CA VAL A 1038 86.52 71.80 45.83
C VAL A 1038 88.03 72.06 45.90
N LYS A 1039 88.52 72.70 46.97
CA LYS A 1039 89.97 73.00 47.12
C LYS A 1039 90.87 71.75 47.10
N LYS A 1040 90.41 70.58 47.52
CA LYS A 1040 91.20 69.34 47.50
C LYS A 1040 91.35 68.75 46.08
N TYR A 1041 90.35 68.89 45.21
CA TYR A 1041 90.32 68.23 43.90
C TYR A 1041 90.54 69.15 42.69
N SER A 1042 90.44 70.49 42.84
CA SER A 1042 90.73 71.43 41.75
C SER A 1042 92.08 71.19 41.03
N PRO A 1043 93.22 70.96 41.71
CA PRO A 1043 94.50 70.73 41.02
C PRO A 1043 94.52 69.46 40.16
N HIS A 1044 93.72 68.46 40.54
CA HIS A 1044 93.68 67.17 39.85
C HIS A 1044 92.75 67.20 38.62
N LEU A 1045 91.68 68.01 38.69
CA LEU A 1045 90.76 68.28 37.58
C LEU A 1045 91.43 69.12 36.49
N ILE A 1046 92.21 70.15 36.86
CA ILE A 1046 92.97 70.97 35.90
C ILE A 1046 93.94 70.10 35.10
N LYS A 1047 94.73 69.24 35.77
CA LYS A 1047 95.61 68.28 35.08
C LYS A 1047 94.89 67.26 34.19
N GLN A 1048 93.65 66.91 34.51
CA GLN A 1048 92.84 66.05 33.62
C GLN A 1048 92.36 66.81 32.39
N GLN A 1049 92.03 68.11 32.49
CA GLN A 1049 91.68 68.92 31.33
C GLN A 1049 92.89 69.15 30.41
N GLU A 1050 94.07 69.43 30.97
CA GLU A 1050 95.33 69.53 30.22
C GLU A 1050 95.62 68.23 29.45
N GLN A 1051 95.55 67.07 30.11
CA GLN A 1051 95.74 65.75 29.49
C GLN A 1051 94.63 65.32 28.52
N GLN A 1052 93.44 65.94 28.58
CA GLN A 1052 92.41 65.74 27.56
C GLN A 1052 92.69 66.60 26.32
N GLN A 1053 93.12 67.86 26.49
CA GLN A 1053 93.44 68.75 25.36
C GLN A 1053 94.67 68.29 24.57
N GLU A 1054 95.65 67.64 25.20
CA GLU A 1054 96.75 66.98 24.47
C GLU A 1054 96.22 65.82 23.61
N LYS A 1055 95.36 64.95 24.17
CA LYS A 1055 94.78 63.81 23.46
C LYS A 1055 93.76 64.16 22.39
N GLU A 1056 93.11 65.31 22.49
CA GLU A 1056 92.24 65.83 21.43
C GLU A 1056 93.09 66.32 20.25
N LYS A 1057 94.23 66.97 20.50
CA LYS A 1057 95.19 67.38 19.45
C LYS A 1057 95.93 66.23 18.77
N GLU A 1058 96.18 65.13 19.48
CA GLU A 1058 96.68 63.90 18.83
C GLU A 1058 95.63 63.32 17.88
N LYS A 1059 94.36 63.27 18.30
CA LYS A 1059 93.24 62.76 17.49
C LYS A 1059 92.83 63.63 16.31
N GLU A 1060 93.04 64.93 16.36
CA GLU A 1060 92.85 65.79 15.19
C GLU A 1060 93.87 65.46 14.09
N LYS A 1061 95.12 65.17 14.45
CA LYS A 1061 96.16 64.75 13.50
C LYS A 1061 95.94 63.35 12.92
N GLU A 1062 95.47 62.39 13.72
CA GLU A 1062 95.08 61.06 13.21
C GLU A 1062 93.97 61.20 12.15
N LYS A 1063 92.99 62.09 12.38
CA LYS A 1063 91.89 62.34 11.43
C LYS A 1063 92.29 63.05 10.14
N GLU A 1064 93.24 63.97 10.18
CA GLU A 1064 93.78 64.59 8.96
C GLU A 1064 94.46 63.54 8.07
N GLN A 1065 95.13 62.54 8.65
CA GLN A 1065 95.74 61.44 7.90
C GLN A 1065 94.74 60.39 7.41
N GLU A 1066 93.66 60.13 8.17
CA GLU A 1066 92.57 59.27 7.69
C GLU A 1066 91.86 59.90 6.47
N SER A 1067 91.60 61.21 6.48
CA SER A 1067 90.81 61.88 5.42
C SER A 1067 91.52 61.96 4.06
N GLU A 1068 92.85 62.10 4.01
CA GLU A 1068 93.60 61.96 2.75
C GLU A 1068 93.43 60.54 2.17
N SER A 1069 93.43 59.50 3.02
CA SER A 1069 93.33 58.09 2.61
C SER A 1069 91.94 57.63 2.18
N GLU A 1070 90.88 58.41 2.44
CA GLU A 1070 89.53 58.16 1.93
C GLU A 1070 89.34 58.79 0.54
N SER A 1071 89.97 59.94 0.28
CA SER A 1071 89.86 60.65 -1.02
C SER A 1071 90.40 59.86 -2.23
N GLU A 1072 91.40 59.00 -2.03
CA GLU A 1072 91.90 58.11 -3.08
C GLU A 1072 90.95 56.93 -3.38
N LYS A 1073 90.04 56.57 -2.45
CA LYS A 1073 89.13 55.42 -2.59
C LYS A 1073 87.79 55.76 -3.22
N GLU A 1074 87.34 57.01 -3.16
CA GLU A 1074 86.11 57.43 -3.84
C GLU A 1074 86.29 57.44 -5.38
N ASN A 1075 87.48 57.79 -5.87
CA ASN A 1075 87.80 57.88 -7.30
C ASN A 1075 87.77 56.52 -8.06
N GLU A 1076 87.99 55.38 -7.39
CA GLU A 1076 87.86 54.07 -8.06
C GLU A 1076 86.38 53.63 -8.17
N ASN A 1077 85.53 54.00 -7.21
CA ASN A 1077 84.15 53.52 -7.10
C ASN A 1077 83.16 54.16 -8.09
N GLU A 1078 83.43 55.36 -8.61
CA GLU A 1078 82.57 55.95 -9.65
C GLU A 1078 82.61 55.12 -10.96
N SER A 1079 83.72 54.42 -11.23
CA SER A 1079 83.98 53.75 -12.51
C SER A 1079 83.12 52.51 -12.82
N GLU A 1080 82.62 51.79 -11.80
CA GLU A 1080 81.75 50.63 -12.02
C GLU A 1080 80.27 51.02 -12.19
N SER A 1081 79.87 52.19 -11.67
CA SER A 1081 78.47 52.59 -11.50
C SER A 1081 77.72 52.89 -12.80
N GLU A 1082 78.40 53.39 -13.84
CA GLU A 1082 77.77 53.67 -15.14
C GLU A 1082 77.31 52.38 -15.87
N SER A 1083 77.94 51.23 -15.58
CA SER A 1083 77.81 49.98 -16.34
C SER A 1083 76.51 49.18 -16.13
N GLU A 1084 75.73 49.51 -15.09
CA GLU A 1084 74.42 48.90 -14.82
C GLU A 1084 73.24 49.72 -15.35
N SER A 1085 73.42 51.04 -15.50
CA SER A 1085 72.37 51.99 -15.90
C SER A 1085 71.74 51.67 -17.28
N GLU A 1086 72.56 51.27 -18.26
CA GLU A 1086 72.11 50.96 -19.62
C GLU A 1086 71.25 49.68 -19.71
N LYS A 1087 71.49 48.69 -18.84
CA LYS A 1087 70.83 47.37 -18.92
C LYS A 1087 69.34 47.45 -18.55
N ILE A 1088 68.97 48.36 -17.64
CA ILE A 1088 67.58 48.54 -17.21
C ILE A 1088 66.73 49.22 -18.30
N SER A 1089 67.32 50.17 -19.05
CA SER A 1089 66.66 50.95 -20.12
C SER A 1089 66.09 50.07 -21.25
N GLN A 1090 66.77 48.99 -21.62
CA GLN A 1090 66.34 48.14 -22.76
C GLN A 1090 65.16 47.21 -22.43
N SER A 1091 64.90 46.92 -21.15
CA SER A 1091 63.81 46.02 -20.73
C SER A 1091 62.42 46.62 -20.97
N ALA A 1092 62.26 47.94 -20.78
CA ALA A 1092 60.96 48.62 -20.76
C ALA A 1092 60.28 48.72 -22.14
N LYS A 1093 61.05 48.66 -23.24
CA LYS A 1093 60.52 48.85 -24.61
C LYS A 1093 59.92 47.58 -25.24
N ARG A 1094 60.11 46.38 -24.67
CA ARG A 1094 59.62 45.11 -25.25
C ARG A 1094 58.24 44.62 -24.75
N ARG A 1095 57.63 45.25 -23.74
CA ARG A 1095 56.29 44.85 -23.19
C ARG A 1095 55.12 45.79 -23.52
N LYS A 1096 55.24 46.67 -24.52
CA LYS A 1096 54.15 47.56 -25.01
C LYS A 1096 53.54 47.18 -26.38
N ARG A 1097 53.77 45.95 -26.86
CA ARG A 1097 53.05 45.33 -27.99
C ARG A 1097 52.70 43.88 -27.63
N ARG A 1098 51.41 43.51 -27.74
CA ARG A 1098 50.69 42.45 -26.96
C ARG A 1098 50.47 42.92 -25.50
N THR A 1099 49.25 43.22 -25.02
CA THR A 1099 47.90 43.07 -25.60
C THR A 1099 47.01 44.29 -25.36
N ARG A 1100 46.54 44.96 -26.43
CA ARG A 1100 45.33 45.82 -26.41
C ARG A 1100 44.11 44.95 -26.73
N LYS A 1101 43.21 44.71 -25.76
CA LYS A 1101 41.74 44.44 -25.88
C LYS A 1101 41.21 43.77 -24.60
N LYS A 1102 39.96 44.12 -24.20
CA LYS A 1102 39.19 43.59 -23.04
C LYS A 1102 39.89 43.83 -21.68
N ALA A 1103 39.60 44.87 -20.89
CA ALA A 1103 38.36 45.63 -20.65
C ALA A 1103 37.32 44.90 -19.76
N ASN A 1104 37.57 44.99 -18.46
CA ASN A 1104 36.67 45.51 -17.42
C ASN A 1104 37.52 46.43 -16.51
#